data_AF-A0AAU6EJM4-F1
#
_entry.id   AF-A0AAU6EJM4-F1
#
_cell.length_a   1.000
_cell.length_b   1.000
_cell.length_c   1.000
_cell.angle_alpha   90.00
_cell.angle_beta   90.00
_cell.angle_gamma   90.00
#
_symmetry.space_group_name_H-M   'P 1'
#
loop_
_entity.id
_entity.type
_entity.pdbx_description
1 polymer ?
#
loop_
_entity_poly.entity_id
_entity_poly.type
_entity_poly.pdbx_seq_one_letter_code
_entity_poly.pdbx_strand_id
1 'polypeptide(L)'
;MDVFPASFAQERIWFLHELLPDLAVYNIAVCSEATGLRPVDPDLLERALAVLADRHESMRTAFELRDERVVQTIAGRVPVSVARTDLSELPPEAAAKEFERVAAEEARRPFRLERAPLWRVRLVTLGGGEWRLLMILHHTIFDAWSSGVLWRELGEVYRALREGREPELPELAIQYADYAVWQRDRLGGGELDGDLAYWRERLRGSVPLELPSDRPRPAEMSYLGSVLDFAVPEELTERVGALARRRGTTPFTVLLTAFSVLLARWSGRTDVVVGSPVAGRELPELDPLIGMFVNTLPLRTDLGGDPAFGGALDRVRTTVLEAFDHQNVPFAKLVEAVSPPRDPGRTPLFQVGFNQIAVDGRGRYGNGTSKADLTMELHNPDGTLEGWVEYSTDLFDEDTIRRLVSAFLTLLGAAVDDPELPISRLPLMDGRERARLLASWHGPAASYPERCLHELIAERAERTPDAPAVISSEGTLSYGRLEERAGALARRLRERGVGAETPVAVCLPRSTELIVALLAVLKTGGCYVPLDPDYPAERLGFMLADSGSPLLLTRSALVERLPSDHPPAILLDALPPGEASGFVPGPVSPDAPAYVIYTSGSTGVPKGVVVPHRGVVNLVTGLGFTERERMLLLTSLSFDIAALEIFGPLTAGGAVVLAPPYGDGELGELMAEAGVTTVQAPPSVLEEILERLPAGLPRVFSGGEPLPVSLAGRIHRVAGELWNLYGPTETTIWSLAHRVPKGAESMSIGMPVAGTTAYVLDEAMEPVPSGVAGELFLGGDGVARGYRGRPGLTAERFVPDPFGRGGRLYRTGDLVRRLPDGTLEFLGRADDQVKVRGVRIELGEVEAALAAHPGVRRAVAAVRDDAPGGRALVAYVDTGTDTSADTSAGAGAGAGAGAGAGAGAGAGAGAGAGAGAGAAAGAEVSGSTGSGTAAEVTAGELRAFLASRLPATMVPSLFVPVRDFPRLPNGKLDRASLPSPVAEEAPAAPAGPVTASEELVHEIWCEVLGRNGIGIDDDFFDVGGHSLLGTKVVARICSAVGIDLPLNALFTTRSVRGLALVVEECLAAEIDRLTDEEAERIAGEYDRDDSAVN
;
A
#
# COMPACT_ATOMS: atom_id res chain seq x y z
N MET A 1 7.37 14.97 -51.72
CA MET A 1 7.15 14.66 -50.31
C MET A 1 8.26 15.37 -49.59
N ASP A 2 7.90 16.40 -48.85
CA ASP A 2 8.86 17.20 -48.11
C ASP A 2 9.00 16.59 -46.71
N VAL A 3 10.23 16.57 -46.20
CA VAL A 3 10.60 15.89 -44.95
C VAL A 3 11.06 16.91 -43.94
N PHE A 4 10.44 16.90 -42.76
CA PHE A 4 10.70 17.84 -41.67
C PHE A 4 10.93 17.09 -40.35
N PRO A 5 11.65 17.65 -39.37
CA PRO A 5 11.74 17.04 -38.05
C PRO A 5 10.38 17.04 -37.34
N ALA A 6 10.05 15.99 -36.59
CA ALA A 6 8.89 16.00 -35.69
C ALA A 6 9.13 16.94 -34.50
N SER A 7 8.06 17.55 -33.97
CA SER A 7 8.13 18.29 -32.70
C SER A 7 8.43 17.34 -31.53
N PHE A 8 8.84 17.86 -30.37
CA PHE A 8 9.11 17.00 -29.20
C PHE A 8 7.85 16.27 -28.72
N ALA A 9 6.68 16.91 -28.83
CA ALA A 9 5.40 16.30 -28.48
C ALA A 9 5.03 15.17 -29.46
N GLN A 10 5.19 15.41 -30.76
CA GLN A 10 4.95 14.40 -31.79
C GLN A 10 5.87 13.19 -31.65
N GLU A 11 7.18 13.42 -31.44
CA GLU A 11 8.16 12.34 -31.23
C GLU A 11 7.81 11.48 -30.02
N ARG A 12 7.39 12.08 -28.90
CA ARG A 12 6.93 11.34 -27.73
C ARG A 12 5.66 10.53 -28.00
N ILE A 13 4.67 11.12 -28.68
CA ILE A 13 3.42 10.41 -28.98
C ILE A 13 3.69 9.27 -29.96
N TRP A 14 4.52 9.50 -30.99
CA TRP A 14 4.96 8.46 -31.92
C TRP A 14 5.64 7.31 -31.18
N PHE A 15 6.60 7.62 -30.29
CA PHE A 15 7.27 6.62 -29.46
C PHE A 15 6.27 5.77 -28.65
N LEU A 16 5.29 6.40 -28.00
CA LEU A 16 4.28 5.69 -27.21
C LEU A 16 3.31 4.89 -28.08
N HIS A 17 3.06 5.33 -29.31
CA HIS A 17 2.29 4.58 -30.29
C HIS A 17 3.05 3.32 -30.75
N GLU A 18 4.34 3.43 -31.05
CA GLU A 18 5.16 2.27 -31.43
C GLU A 18 5.33 1.25 -30.30
N LEU A 19 5.26 1.69 -29.04
CA LEU A 19 5.25 0.78 -27.89
C LEU A 19 3.94 -0.03 -27.80
N LEU A 20 2.83 0.53 -28.29
CA LEU A 20 1.47 0.01 -28.15
C LEU A 20 0.69 0.10 -29.48
N PRO A 21 1.17 -0.51 -30.58
CA PRO A 21 0.66 -0.25 -31.93
C PRO A 21 -0.79 -0.73 -32.13
N ASP A 22 -1.25 -1.66 -31.30
CA ASP A 22 -2.61 -2.21 -31.33
C ASP A 22 -3.60 -1.42 -30.47
N LEU A 23 -3.14 -0.48 -29.64
CA LEU A 23 -3.99 0.34 -28.79
C LEU A 23 -4.22 1.74 -29.38
N ALA A 24 -5.46 2.18 -29.35
CA ALA A 24 -5.88 3.49 -29.84
C ALA A 24 -5.67 4.63 -28.82
N VAL A 25 -4.62 4.58 -27.99
CA VAL A 25 -4.39 5.49 -26.84
C VAL A 25 -4.45 6.97 -27.24
N TYR A 26 -4.01 7.29 -28.45
CA TYR A 26 -3.92 8.65 -28.98
C TYR A 26 -4.92 8.96 -30.09
N ASN A 27 -5.98 8.16 -30.23
CA ASN A 27 -7.10 8.51 -31.10
C ASN A 27 -8.01 9.54 -30.41
N ILE A 28 -8.29 10.63 -31.11
CA ILE A 28 -9.23 11.67 -30.70
C ILE A 28 -10.51 11.48 -31.51
N ALA A 29 -11.62 11.23 -30.82
CA ALA A 29 -12.95 11.16 -31.41
C ALA A 29 -13.71 12.46 -31.15
N VAL A 30 -14.04 13.20 -32.22
CA VAL A 30 -14.89 14.40 -32.16
C VAL A 30 -16.15 14.18 -32.99
N CYS A 31 -17.29 14.59 -32.46
CA CYS A 31 -18.56 14.52 -33.18
C CYS A 31 -19.24 15.88 -33.23
N SER A 32 -19.79 16.21 -34.39
CA SER A 32 -20.77 17.29 -34.52
C SER A 32 -22.15 16.69 -34.67
N GLU A 33 -23.07 17.13 -33.81
CA GLU A 33 -24.49 16.82 -33.91
C GLU A 33 -25.22 17.96 -34.60
N ALA A 34 -26.16 17.63 -35.49
CA ALA A 34 -27.00 18.63 -36.12
C ALA A 34 -28.40 18.08 -36.43
N THR A 35 -29.40 18.83 -35.99
CA THR A 35 -30.81 18.65 -36.35
C THR A 35 -31.10 19.61 -37.50
N GLY A 36 -31.36 19.12 -38.71
CA GLY A 36 -31.45 19.98 -39.89
C GLY A 36 -32.58 19.63 -40.85
N LEU A 37 -33.40 20.64 -41.19
CA LEU A 37 -34.48 20.62 -42.21
C LEU A 37 -34.04 20.21 -43.64
N ARG A 38 -32.75 19.94 -43.88
CA ARG A 38 -32.18 19.47 -45.16
C ARG A 38 -30.97 18.52 -44.93
N PRO A 39 -30.83 17.45 -45.74
CA PRO A 39 -29.75 16.47 -45.60
C PRO A 39 -28.37 17.03 -45.98
N VAL A 40 -27.31 16.48 -45.36
CA VAL A 40 -25.91 16.70 -45.76
C VAL A 40 -25.62 15.98 -47.06
N ASP A 41 -24.97 16.66 -47.99
CA ASP A 41 -24.48 16.10 -49.25
C ASP A 41 -23.08 15.51 -48.99
N PRO A 42 -22.93 14.18 -49.02
CA PRO A 42 -21.65 13.53 -48.72
C PRO A 42 -20.55 13.87 -49.73
N ASP A 43 -20.89 14.12 -50.99
CA ASP A 43 -19.90 14.39 -52.04
C ASP A 43 -19.37 15.83 -51.90
N LEU A 44 -20.23 16.77 -51.49
CA LEU A 44 -19.79 18.11 -51.08
C LEU A 44 -18.95 18.07 -49.81
N LEU A 45 -19.26 17.17 -48.87
CA LEU A 45 -18.48 17.01 -47.64
C LEU A 45 -17.08 16.46 -47.92
N GLU A 46 -16.95 15.45 -48.78
CA GLU A 46 -15.65 14.93 -49.22
C GLU A 46 -14.81 16.02 -49.90
N ARG A 47 -15.42 16.83 -50.77
CA ARG A 47 -14.75 17.99 -51.38
C ARG A 47 -14.32 19.03 -50.36
N ALA A 48 -15.15 19.32 -49.36
CA ALA A 48 -14.83 20.29 -48.32
C ALA A 48 -13.65 19.81 -47.46
N LEU A 49 -13.64 18.53 -47.08
CA LEU A 49 -12.54 17.91 -46.36
C LEU A 49 -11.23 17.88 -47.18
N ALA A 50 -11.32 17.66 -48.50
CA ALA A 50 -10.16 17.74 -49.39
C ALA A 50 -9.55 19.15 -49.43
N VAL A 51 -10.38 20.20 -49.46
CA VAL A 51 -9.90 21.60 -49.38
C VAL A 51 -9.20 21.87 -48.05
N LEU A 52 -9.74 21.37 -46.93
CA LEU A 52 -9.08 21.51 -45.63
C LEU A 52 -7.76 20.73 -45.55
N ALA A 53 -7.73 19.52 -46.09
CA ALA A 53 -6.51 18.71 -46.13
C ALA A 53 -5.43 19.39 -46.98
N ASP A 54 -5.79 19.99 -48.12
CA ASP A 54 -4.85 20.76 -48.94
C ASP A 54 -4.32 22.00 -48.18
N ARG A 55 -5.20 22.71 -47.46
CA ARG A 55 -4.89 23.91 -46.67
C ARG A 55 -4.00 23.66 -45.46
N HIS A 56 -4.23 22.59 -44.71
CA HIS A 56 -3.49 22.25 -43.48
C HIS A 56 -2.56 21.06 -43.73
N GLU A 57 -1.26 21.30 -43.81
CA GLU A 57 -0.26 20.25 -44.06
C GLU A 57 -0.32 19.11 -43.04
N SER A 58 -0.65 19.41 -41.78
CA SER A 58 -0.83 18.43 -40.71
C SER A 58 -1.82 17.32 -41.08
N MET A 59 -2.89 17.63 -41.82
CA MET A 59 -3.89 16.64 -42.27
C MET A 59 -3.37 15.70 -43.38
N ARG A 60 -2.21 16.00 -43.97
CA ARG A 60 -1.53 15.18 -45.00
C ARG A 60 -0.19 14.61 -44.51
N THR A 61 0.06 14.68 -43.21
CA THR A 61 1.33 14.30 -42.60
C THR A 61 1.33 12.84 -42.14
N ALA A 62 2.43 12.14 -42.40
CA ALA A 62 2.79 10.84 -41.85
C ALA A 62 4.10 10.95 -41.06
N PHE A 63 4.42 9.95 -40.24
CA PHE A 63 5.61 9.89 -39.40
C PHE A 63 6.40 8.62 -39.67
N GLU A 64 7.73 8.72 -39.69
CA GLU A 64 8.62 7.59 -39.86
C GLU A 64 9.94 7.84 -39.13
N LEU A 65 10.66 6.78 -38.81
CA LEU A 65 12.00 6.86 -38.24
C LEU A 65 13.03 6.92 -39.38
N ARG A 66 13.80 8.01 -39.47
CA ARG A 66 14.91 8.16 -40.41
C ARG A 66 16.14 8.71 -39.70
N ASP A 67 17.30 8.12 -39.95
CA ASP A 67 18.59 8.56 -39.38
C ASP A 67 18.52 8.79 -37.85
N GLU A 68 17.95 7.82 -37.13
CA GLU A 68 17.77 7.84 -35.66
C GLU A 68 16.85 8.96 -35.13
N ARG A 69 16.03 9.59 -35.99
CA ARG A 69 15.08 10.65 -35.60
C ARG A 69 13.70 10.42 -36.20
N VAL A 70 12.68 10.78 -35.44
CA VAL A 70 11.31 10.81 -35.95
C VAL A 70 11.16 12.03 -36.85
N VAL A 71 10.78 11.79 -38.10
CA VAL A 71 10.52 12.84 -39.09
C VAL A 71 9.05 12.82 -39.49
N GLN A 72 8.58 13.97 -39.96
CA GLN A 72 7.26 14.14 -40.57
C GLN A 72 7.44 14.20 -42.09
N THR A 73 6.63 13.43 -42.80
CA THR A 73 6.60 13.40 -44.26
C THR A 73 5.25 13.91 -44.75
N ILE A 74 5.26 14.98 -45.54
CA ILE A 74 4.05 15.67 -45.98
C ILE A 74 3.70 15.20 -47.40
N ALA A 75 2.56 14.53 -47.54
CA ALA A 75 2.06 14.06 -48.84
C ALA A 75 1.47 15.23 -49.64
N GLY A 76 1.69 15.28 -50.96
CA GLY A 76 1.14 16.35 -51.81
C GLY A 76 -0.38 16.38 -51.82
N ARG A 77 -1.03 15.20 -51.81
CA ARG A 77 -2.47 14.99 -51.63
C ARG A 77 -2.71 13.67 -50.91
N VAL A 78 -3.86 13.56 -50.24
CA VAL A 78 -4.32 12.32 -49.58
C VAL A 78 -5.69 11.91 -50.11
N PRO A 79 -6.01 10.61 -50.13
CA PRO A 79 -7.36 10.16 -50.42
C PRO A 79 -8.31 10.65 -49.32
N VAL A 80 -9.45 11.21 -49.71
CA VAL A 80 -10.51 11.65 -48.80
C VAL A 80 -11.76 10.84 -49.09
N SER A 81 -12.32 10.20 -48.07
CA SER A 81 -13.57 9.46 -48.17
C SER A 81 -14.38 9.61 -46.88
N VAL A 82 -15.71 9.65 -47.03
CA VAL A 82 -16.66 9.70 -45.91
C VAL A 82 -17.40 8.38 -45.83
N ALA A 83 -17.15 7.60 -44.77
CA ALA A 83 -17.92 6.39 -44.49
C ALA A 83 -19.37 6.77 -44.15
N ARG A 84 -20.33 5.92 -44.53
CA ARG A 84 -21.76 6.19 -44.35
C ARG A 84 -22.39 5.07 -43.51
N THR A 85 -23.24 5.42 -42.56
CA THR A 85 -24.02 4.46 -41.77
C THR A 85 -25.44 4.99 -41.63
N ASP A 86 -26.43 4.16 -41.97
CA ASP A 86 -27.84 4.53 -41.87
C ASP A 86 -28.48 3.80 -40.69
N LEU A 87 -28.88 4.56 -39.68
CA LEU A 87 -29.58 4.09 -38.48
C LEU A 87 -31.03 4.63 -38.44
N SER A 88 -31.53 5.21 -39.54
CA SER A 88 -32.82 5.90 -39.58
C SER A 88 -34.03 4.97 -39.40
N GLU A 89 -33.86 3.67 -39.65
CA GLU A 89 -34.90 2.65 -39.45
C GLU A 89 -34.99 2.16 -37.99
N LEU A 90 -34.02 2.50 -37.13
CA LEU A 90 -34.03 2.11 -35.73
C LEU A 90 -34.87 3.07 -34.87
N PRO A 91 -35.56 2.57 -33.82
CA PRO A 91 -36.14 3.43 -32.80
C PRO A 91 -35.08 4.36 -32.17
N PRO A 92 -35.42 5.60 -31.75
CA PRO A 92 -34.43 6.59 -31.29
C PRO A 92 -33.46 6.08 -30.22
N GLU A 93 -33.95 5.38 -29.20
CA GLU A 93 -33.09 4.82 -28.14
C GLU A 93 -32.12 3.74 -28.68
N ALA A 94 -32.58 2.89 -29.59
CA ALA A 94 -31.75 1.86 -30.21
C ALA A 94 -30.73 2.47 -31.18
N ALA A 95 -31.14 3.50 -31.95
CA ALA A 95 -30.27 4.25 -32.84
C ALA A 95 -29.15 4.97 -32.07
N ALA A 96 -29.48 5.59 -30.93
CA ALA A 96 -28.49 6.22 -30.06
C ALA A 96 -27.46 5.20 -29.53
N LYS A 97 -27.94 4.07 -28.99
CA LYS A 97 -27.05 3.00 -28.48
C LYS A 97 -26.16 2.41 -29.58
N GLU A 98 -26.71 2.22 -30.78
CA GLU A 98 -25.96 1.70 -31.92
C GLU A 98 -24.92 2.72 -32.43
N PHE A 99 -25.26 4.00 -32.43
CA PHE A 99 -24.31 5.06 -32.72
C PHE A 99 -23.14 5.07 -31.72
N GLU A 100 -23.41 4.95 -30.41
CA GLU A 100 -22.36 4.84 -29.39
C GLU A 100 -21.42 3.65 -29.66
N ARG A 101 -21.99 2.49 -30.03
CA ARG A 101 -21.21 1.30 -30.41
C ARG A 101 -20.31 1.59 -31.62
N VAL A 102 -20.86 2.20 -32.67
CA VAL A 102 -20.11 2.56 -33.89
C VAL A 102 -19.01 3.58 -33.58
N ALA A 103 -19.30 4.59 -32.75
CA ALA A 103 -18.33 5.60 -32.36
C ALA A 103 -17.17 5.01 -31.56
N ALA A 104 -17.46 4.12 -30.59
CA ALA A 104 -16.45 3.41 -29.81
C ALA A 104 -15.59 2.48 -30.68
N GLU A 105 -16.17 1.77 -31.64
CA GLU A 105 -15.43 0.91 -32.57
C GLU A 105 -14.49 1.71 -33.47
N GLU A 106 -14.96 2.83 -34.02
CA GLU A 106 -14.13 3.73 -34.82
C GLU A 106 -13.02 4.40 -34.00
N ALA A 107 -13.30 4.76 -32.75
CA ALA A 107 -12.32 5.33 -31.83
C ALA A 107 -11.22 4.32 -31.46
N ARG A 108 -11.56 3.03 -31.33
CA ARG A 108 -10.63 1.93 -30.97
C ARG A 108 -9.77 1.41 -32.11
N ARG A 109 -10.12 1.72 -33.37
CA ARG A 109 -9.37 1.24 -34.52
C ARG A 109 -8.03 1.99 -34.66
N PRO A 110 -6.86 1.35 -34.53
CA PRO A 110 -5.56 2.02 -34.55
C PRO A 110 -5.27 2.67 -35.92
N PHE A 111 -4.37 3.65 -35.91
CA PHE A 111 -3.73 4.20 -37.12
C PHE A 111 -2.36 3.55 -37.32
N ARG A 112 -1.83 3.62 -38.55
CA ARG A 112 -0.43 3.34 -38.85
C ARG A 112 0.22 4.68 -39.16
N LEU A 113 1.15 5.15 -38.33
CA LEU A 113 1.62 6.54 -38.40
C LEU A 113 2.42 6.82 -39.67
N GLU A 114 2.93 5.79 -40.34
CA GLU A 114 3.71 5.84 -41.59
C GLU A 114 2.81 6.09 -42.81
N ARG A 115 1.48 6.05 -42.66
CA ARG A 115 0.51 6.11 -43.76
C ARG A 115 -0.53 7.20 -43.55
N ALA A 116 -0.34 8.34 -44.20
CA ALA A 116 -1.37 9.39 -44.27
C ALA A 116 -2.58 8.94 -45.13
N PRO A 117 -3.82 9.39 -44.82
CA PRO A 117 -4.18 10.35 -43.78
C PRO A 117 -4.32 9.71 -42.38
N LEU A 118 -3.89 10.44 -41.34
CA LEU A 118 -4.06 10.06 -39.93
C LEU A 118 -5.39 10.55 -39.34
N TRP A 119 -6.44 10.54 -40.17
CA TRP A 119 -7.81 10.89 -39.80
C TRP A 119 -8.82 10.10 -40.64
N ARG A 120 -10.03 9.93 -40.11
CA ARG A 120 -11.17 9.22 -40.73
C ARG A 120 -12.46 9.93 -40.41
N VAL A 121 -13.45 9.81 -41.29
CA VAL A 121 -14.75 10.47 -41.15
C VAL A 121 -15.90 9.51 -41.43
N ARG A 122 -16.94 9.57 -40.61
CA ARG A 122 -18.18 8.81 -40.78
C ARG A 122 -19.40 9.71 -40.59
N LEU A 123 -20.27 9.72 -41.59
CA LEU A 123 -21.59 10.34 -41.54
C LEU A 123 -22.62 9.28 -41.14
N VAL A 124 -23.31 9.50 -40.03
CA VAL A 124 -24.37 8.63 -39.53
C VAL A 124 -25.72 9.33 -39.69
N THR A 125 -26.65 8.71 -40.42
CA THR A 125 -28.02 9.20 -40.59
C THR A 125 -28.93 8.58 -39.54
N LEU A 126 -29.78 9.39 -38.92
CA LEU A 126 -30.74 9.01 -37.89
C LEU A 126 -32.18 9.28 -38.36
N GLY A 127 -33.16 8.81 -37.59
CA GLY A 127 -34.58 9.07 -37.87
C GLY A 127 -34.92 10.57 -37.79
N GLY A 128 -35.97 11.01 -38.50
CA GLY A 128 -36.44 12.41 -38.39
C GLY A 128 -35.59 13.45 -39.13
N GLY A 129 -34.65 13.04 -39.98
CA GLY A 129 -33.75 13.96 -40.71
C GLY A 129 -32.53 14.40 -39.90
N GLU A 130 -32.28 13.73 -38.78
CA GLU A 130 -31.09 13.92 -37.96
C GLU A 130 -29.87 13.23 -38.56
N TRP A 131 -28.70 13.81 -38.33
CA TRP A 131 -27.43 13.21 -38.72
C TRP A 131 -26.33 13.60 -37.73
N ARG A 132 -25.31 12.74 -37.65
CA ARG A 132 -24.11 12.95 -36.83
C ARG A 132 -22.87 12.78 -37.69
N LEU A 133 -21.92 13.70 -37.56
CA LEU A 133 -20.63 13.59 -38.25
C LEU A 133 -19.54 13.26 -37.24
N LEU A 134 -19.06 12.01 -37.28
CA LEU A 134 -17.98 11.50 -36.45
C LEU A 134 -16.66 11.65 -37.20
N MET A 135 -15.67 12.31 -36.58
CA MET A 135 -14.30 12.36 -37.07
C MET A 135 -13.34 11.78 -36.03
N ILE A 136 -12.49 10.86 -36.47
CA ILE A 136 -11.42 10.28 -35.67
C ILE A 136 -10.09 10.79 -36.21
N LEU A 137 -9.27 11.41 -35.38
CA LEU A 137 -7.95 11.94 -35.76
C LEU A 137 -6.89 11.44 -34.79
N HIS A 138 -5.66 11.23 -35.26
CA HIS A 138 -4.55 10.88 -34.38
C HIS A 138 -3.96 12.14 -33.71
N HIS A 139 -3.64 12.05 -32.41
CA HIS A 139 -3.15 13.18 -31.60
C HIS A 139 -1.80 13.74 -32.07
N THR A 140 -1.06 13.05 -32.96
CA THR A 140 0.18 13.57 -33.56
C THR A 140 -0.04 14.71 -34.56
N ILE A 141 -1.24 14.79 -35.16
CA ILE A 141 -1.59 15.82 -36.15
C ILE A 141 -2.66 16.80 -35.66
N PHE A 142 -3.17 16.59 -34.44
CA PHE A 142 -4.37 17.24 -33.95
C PHE A 142 -4.36 17.40 -32.43
N ASP A 143 -4.96 18.49 -31.95
CA ASP A 143 -5.19 18.76 -30.53
C ASP A 143 -6.61 19.32 -30.27
N ALA A 144 -6.96 19.54 -29.00
CA ALA A 144 -8.30 20.02 -28.64
C ALA A 144 -8.63 21.39 -29.26
N TRP A 145 -7.66 22.31 -29.37
CA TRP A 145 -7.84 23.62 -29.98
C TRP A 145 -8.11 23.51 -31.49
N SER A 146 -7.43 22.57 -32.16
CA SER A 146 -7.62 22.28 -33.59
C SER A 146 -9.04 21.86 -33.92
N SER A 147 -9.82 21.35 -32.96
CA SER A 147 -11.26 21.09 -33.12
C SER A 147 -12.04 22.35 -33.47
N GLY A 148 -11.84 23.45 -32.75
CA GLY A 148 -12.51 24.72 -33.05
C GLY A 148 -12.20 25.23 -34.47
N VAL A 149 -10.93 25.12 -34.87
CA VAL A 149 -10.46 25.48 -36.22
C VAL A 149 -11.12 24.60 -37.28
N LEU A 150 -11.02 23.27 -37.12
CA LEU A 150 -11.54 22.27 -38.04
C LEU A 150 -13.02 22.53 -38.36
N TRP A 151 -13.84 22.66 -37.33
CA TRP A 151 -15.28 22.78 -37.52
C TRP A 151 -15.71 24.13 -38.09
N ARG A 152 -15.04 25.23 -37.69
CA ARG A 152 -15.28 26.56 -38.23
C ARG A 152 -14.95 26.62 -39.72
N GLU A 153 -13.77 26.13 -40.10
CA GLU A 153 -13.35 26.15 -41.51
C GLU A 153 -14.15 25.13 -42.34
N LEU A 154 -14.44 23.93 -41.82
CA LEU A 154 -15.30 22.95 -42.52
C LEU A 154 -16.68 23.52 -42.81
N GLY A 155 -17.28 24.21 -41.84
CA GLY A 155 -18.58 24.85 -41.99
C GLY A 155 -18.59 25.94 -43.07
N GLU A 156 -17.53 26.76 -43.14
CA GLU A 156 -17.41 27.79 -44.17
C GLU A 156 -17.16 27.20 -45.56
N VAL A 157 -16.21 26.27 -45.69
CA VAL A 157 -15.89 25.62 -46.96
C VAL A 157 -17.12 24.88 -47.50
N TYR A 158 -17.80 24.10 -46.67
CA TYR A 158 -19.00 23.37 -47.09
C TYR A 158 -20.12 24.32 -47.55
N ARG A 159 -20.34 25.43 -46.83
CA ARG A 159 -21.33 26.45 -47.20
C ARG A 159 -20.99 27.10 -48.54
N ALA A 160 -19.73 27.53 -48.73
CA ALA A 160 -19.28 28.15 -49.97
C ALA A 160 -19.43 27.21 -51.17
N LEU A 161 -18.97 25.96 -51.05
CA LEU A 161 -19.08 24.95 -52.10
C LEU A 161 -20.54 24.65 -52.47
N ARG A 162 -21.43 24.58 -51.48
CA ARG A 162 -22.87 24.37 -51.71
C ARG A 162 -23.53 25.53 -52.44
N GLU A 163 -23.03 26.75 -52.23
CA GLU A 163 -23.50 27.97 -52.88
C GLU A 163 -22.79 28.25 -54.22
N GLY A 164 -21.87 27.38 -54.64
CA GLY A 164 -21.09 27.55 -55.87
C GLY A 164 -20.09 28.70 -55.80
N ARG A 165 -19.68 29.11 -54.60
CA ARG A 165 -18.68 30.15 -54.33
C ARG A 165 -17.36 29.52 -53.91
N GLU A 166 -16.27 30.26 -54.06
CA GLU A 166 -14.97 29.87 -53.47
C GLU A 166 -14.99 30.16 -51.95
N PRO A 167 -14.39 29.29 -51.12
CA PRO A 167 -14.25 29.55 -49.68
C PRO A 167 -13.37 30.76 -49.39
N GLU A 168 -13.84 31.66 -48.53
CA GLU A 168 -13.07 32.84 -48.10
C GLU A 168 -12.40 32.53 -46.75
N LEU A 169 -11.16 32.03 -46.78
CA LEU A 169 -10.36 31.78 -45.60
C LEU A 169 -9.07 32.63 -45.62
N PRO A 170 -8.65 33.25 -44.50
CA PRO A 170 -7.39 33.98 -44.43
C PRO A 170 -6.20 33.11 -44.82
N GLU A 171 -5.16 33.70 -45.42
CA GLU A 171 -3.92 32.98 -45.72
C GLU A 171 -3.21 32.57 -44.42
N LEU A 172 -2.65 31.35 -44.39
CA LEU A 172 -1.87 30.87 -43.27
C LEU A 172 -0.42 31.33 -43.45
N ALA A 173 0.09 32.15 -42.54
CA ALA A 173 1.44 32.72 -42.62
C ALA A 173 2.55 31.66 -42.43
N ILE A 174 2.23 30.58 -41.71
CA ILE A 174 3.11 29.46 -41.39
C ILE A 174 2.29 28.17 -41.36
N GLN A 175 2.96 27.03 -41.43
CA GLN A 175 2.41 25.69 -41.27
C GLN A 175 2.95 25.02 -40.01
N TYR A 176 2.36 23.89 -39.61
CA TYR A 176 2.82 23.16 -38.43
C TYR A 176 4.27 22.67 -38.57
N ALA A 177 4.70 22.31 -39.78
CA ALA A 177 6.07 21.88 -40.05
C ALA A 177 7.09 23.00 -39.72
N ASP A 178 6.76 24.26 -40.03
CA ASP A 178 7.59 25.42 -39.69
C ASP A 178 7.73 25.58 -38.16
N TYR A 179 6.63 25.39 -37.42
CA TYR A 179 6.64 25.40 -35.96
C TYR A 179 7.53 24.28 -35.38
N ALA A 180 7.46 23.06 -35.94
CA ALA A 180 8.28 21.94 -35.48
C ALA A 180 9.78 22.18 -35.72
N VAL A 181 10.16 22.75 -36.86
CA VAL A 181 11.53 23.18 -37.15
C VAL A 181 11.98 24.25 -36.16
N TRP A 182 11.18 25.32 -36.00
CA TRP A 182 11.47 26.40 -35.06
C TRP A 182 11.67 25.90 -33.63
N GLN A 183 10.80 24.99 -33.16
CA GLN A 183 10.90 24.41 -31.82
C GLN A 183 12.19 23.60 -31.67
N ARG A 184 12.62 22.84 -32.68
CA ARG A 184 13.87 22.07 -32.62
C ARG A 184 15.11 22.96 -32.60
N ASP A 185 15.12 24.00 -33.42
CA ASP A 185 16.26 24.91 -33.53
C ASP A 185 16.42 25.75 -32.26
N ARG A 186 15.31 26.31 -31.75
CA ARG A 186 15.31 27.14 -30.54
C ARG A 186 15.73 26.35 -29.29
N LEU A 187 15.26 25.12 -29.17
CA LEU A 187 15.53 24.27 -28.00
C LEU A 187 16.90 23.58 -28.03
N GLY A 188 17.62 23.64 -29.16
CA GLY A 188 19.00 23.18 -29.26
C GLY A 188 20.06 24.14 -28.67
N GLY A 189 19.69 25.40 -28.38
CA GLY A 189 20.62 26.48 -28.06
C GLY A 189 20.81 26.86 -26.57
N GLY A 190 20.24 26.11 -25.62
CA GLY A 190 20.37 26.40 -24.17
C GLY A 190 19.44 27.51 -23.61
N GLU A 191 18.53 28.06 -24.44
CA GLU A 191 17.60 29.12 -24.02
C GLU A 191 16.63 28.72 -22.89
N LEU A 192 16.41 27.41 -22.66
CA LEU A 192 15.52 26.91 -21.60
C LEU A 192 16.20 26.62 -20.26
N ASP A 193 17.50 26.89 -20.11
CA ASP A 193 18.24 26.50 -18.90
C ASP A 193 17.65 27.12 -17.63
N GLY A 194 17.12 28.35 -17.73
CA GLY A 194 16.42 29.03 -16.63
C GLY A 194 15.11 28.33 -16.24
N ASP A 195 14.26 28.01 -17.22
CA ASP A 195 12.99 27.31 -17.00
C ASP A 195 13.23 25.89 -16.46
N LEU A 196 14.23 25.18 -17.00
CA LEU A 196 14.64 23.86 -16.52
C LEU A 196 15.15 23.90 -15.08
N ALA A 197 15.88 24.95 -14.70
CA ALA A 197 16.32 25.13 -13.31
C ALA A 197 15.14 25.35 -12.36
N TYR A 198 14.17 26.18 -12.75
CA TYR A 198 12.91 26.36 -12.01
C TYR A 198 12.20 25.03 -11.79
N TRP A 199 11.99 24.26 -12.85
CA TRP A 199 11.27 23.00 -12.78
C TRP A 199 11.99 21.94 -11.93
N ARG A 200 13.32 21.85 -12.04
CA ARG A 200 14.13 20.95 -11.19
C ARG A 200 14.01 21.28 -9.72
N GLU A 201 13.98 22.56 -9.37
CA GLU A 201 13.76 22.99 -7.98
C GLU A 201 12.33 22.66 -7.55
N ARG A 202 11.34 23.06 -8.35
CA ARG A 202 9.92 22.90 -8.01
C ARG A 202 9.51 21.44 -7.81
N LEU A 203 10.03 20.53 -8.62
CA LEU A 203 9.69 19.10 -8.57
C LEU A 203 10.65 18.28 -7.69
N ARG A 204 11.65 18.92 -7.05
CA ARG A 204 12.60 18.20 -6.21
C ARG A 204 11.91 17.47 -5.07
N GLY A 205 12.17 16.17 -4.95
CA GLY A 205 11.61 15.36 -3.87
C GLY A 205 10.10 15.13 -3.96
N SER A 206 9.49 15.38 -5.12
CA SER A 206 8.10 14.95 -5.36
C SER A 206 8.02 13.42 -5.30
N VAL A 207 7.02 12.92 -4.59
CA VAL A 207 6.74 11.49 -4.46
C VAL A 207 5.49 11.13 -5.27
N PRO A 208 5.44 9.96 -5.94
CA PRO A 208 4.25 9.53 -6.65
C PRO A 208 3.03 9.50 -5.73
N LEU A 209 1.91 10.04 -6.20
CA LEU A 209 0.64 10.00 -5.47
C LEU A 209 0.10 8.57 -5.48
N GLU A 210 -0.31 8.09 -4.31
CA GLU A 210 -0.99 6.80 -4.16
C GLU A 210 -2.45 7.04 -3.82
N LEU A 211 -3.33 6.74 -4.77
CA LEU A 211 -4.75 6.69 -4.51
C LEU A 211 -5.12 5.27 -4.05
N PRO A 212 -6.05 5.12 -3.08
CA PRO A 212 -6.63 3.83 -2.78
C PRO A 212 -7.30 3.25 -4.03
N SER A 213 -6.73 2.15 -4.51
CA SER A 213 -7.23 1.38 -5.65
C SER A 213 -7.96 0.12 -5.18
N ASP A 214 -8.84 -0.39 -6.04
CA ASP A 214 -9.58 -1.63 -5.84
C ASP A 214 -8.71 -2.87 -6.08
N ARG A 215 -7.62 -2.69 -6.84
CA ARG A 215 -6.67 -3.73 -7.23
C ARG A 215 -5.24 -3.27 -6.96
N PRO A 216 -4.29 -4.21 -6.73
CA PRO A 216 -2.88 -3.86 -6.67
C PRO A 216 -2.43 -3.30 -8.02
N ARG A 217 -1.51 -2.33 -7.97
CA ARG A 217 -0.93 -1.76 -9.19
C ARG A 217 -0.15 -2.84 -9.97
N PRO A 218 -0.36 -2.97 -11.28
CA PRO A 218 0.44 -3.86 -12.11
C PRO A 218 1.88 -3.35 -12.26
N ALA A 219 2.82 -4.26 -12.54
CA ALA A 219 4.22 -3.90 -12.76
C ALA A 219 4.43 -3.00 -14.00
N GLU A 220 3.53 -3.10 -14.98
CA GLU A 220 3.51 -2.27 -16.19
C GLU A 220 2.07 -1.81 -16.48
N MET A 221 1.90 -0.58 -16.99
CA MET A 221 0.57 -0.08 -17.34
C MET A 221 0.02 -0.76 -18.60
N SER A 222 -1.22 -1.27 -18.54
CA SER A 222 -1.90 -1.79 -19.74
C SER A 222 -2.48 -0.69 -20.63
N TYR A 223 -2.61 0.53 -20.11
CA TYR A 223 -3.32 1.67 -20.71
C TYR A 223 -4.81 1.42 -20.96
N LEU A 224 -5.38 0.31 -20.48
CA LEU A 224 -6.83 0.08 -20.55
C LEU A 224 -7.55 1.01 -19.58
N GLY A 225 -8.65 1.57 -20.05
CA GLY A 225 -9.39 2.55 -19.28
C GLY A 225 -10.88 2.59 -19.60
N SER A 226 -11.60 3.30 -18.75
CA SER A 226 -13.01 3.59 -18.90
C SER A 226 -13.27 5.06 -18.56
N VAL A 227 -14.47 5.52 -18.85
CA VAL A 227 -14.89 6.91 -18.64
C VAL A 227 -16.19 6.91 -17.82
N LEU A 228 -16.26 7.80 -16.83
CA LEU A 228 -17.47 8.09 -16.07
C LEU A 228 -17.87 9.55 -16.26
N ASP A 229 -19.04 9.77 -16.88
CA ASP A 229 -19.63 11.10 -17.03
C ASP A 229 -20.33 11.58 -15.75
N PHE A 230 -20.27 12.89 -15.50
CA PHE A 230 -20.97 13.55 -14.41
C PHE A 230 -21.34 14.99 -14.75
N ALA A 231 -22.36 15.51 -14.06
CA ALA A 231 -22.79 16.90 -14.17
C ALA A 231 -22.54 17.64 -12.86
N VAL A 232 -22.14 18.90 -12.95
CA VAL A 232 -22.10 19.83 -11.82
C VAL A 232 -23.43 20.57 -11.78
N PRO A 233 -24.19 20.57 -10.66
CA PRO A 233 -25.44 21.30 -10.57
C PRO A 233 -25.29 22.77 -11.00
N GLU A 234 -26.29 23.31 -11.68
CA GLU A 234 -26.29 24.68 -12.22
C GLU A 234 -25.98 25.71 -11.11
N GLU A 235 -26.62 25.56 -9.94
CA GLU A 235 -26.41 26.45 -8.80
C GLU A 235 -24.98 26.34 -8.22
N LEU A 236 -24.33 25.19 -8.35
CA LEU A 236 -22.93 25.04 -7.97
C LEU A 236 -22.00 25.68 -9.01
N THR A 237 -22.30 25.53 -10.30
CA THR A 237 -21.57 26.18 -11.39
C THR A 237 -21.55 27.70 -11.23
N GLU A 238 -22.70 28.31 -10.94
CA GLU A 238 -22.80 29.75 -10.70
C GLU A 238 -21.97 30.20 -9.49
N ARG A 239 -22.01 29.43 -8.39
CA ARG A 239 -21.23 29.74 -7.17
C ARG A 239 -19.73 29.62 -7.39
N VAL A 240 -19.26 28.63 -8.17
CA VAL A 240 -17.86 28.51 -8.59
C VAL A 240 -17.43 29.76 -9.37
N GLY A 241 -18.21 30.16 -10.37
CA GLY A 241 -17.96 31.37 -11.15
C GLY A 241 -17.96 32.65 -10.29
N ALA A 242 -18.87 32.73 -9.32
CA ALA A 242 -18.94 33.85 -8.39
C ALA A 242 -17.72 33.92 -7.46
N LEU A 243 -17.26 32.79 -6.91
CA LEU A 243 -16.05 32.74 -6.08
C LEU A 243 -14.81 33.14 -6.89
N ALA A 244 -14.67 32.61 -8.11
CA ALA A 244 -13.58 32.94 -9.01
C ALA A 244 -13.48 34.46 -9.23
N ARG A 245 -14.61 35.12 -9.55
CA ARG A 245 -14.68 36.59 -9.69
C ARG A 245 -14.32 37.33 -8.40
N ARG A 246 -14.83 36.89 -7.24
CA ARG A 246 -14.55 37.54 -5.93
C ARG A 246 -13.08 37.48 -5.54
N ARG A 247 -12.38 36.37 -5.84
CA ARG A 247 -10.96 36.16 -5.52
C ARG A 247 -10.02 36.59 -6.66
N GLY A 248 -10.55 37.11 -7.77
CA GLY A 248 -9.76 37.54 -8.93
C GLY A 248 -8.97 36.39 -9.56
N THR A 249 -9.60 35.22 -9.67
CA THR A 249 -9.02 33.99 -10.25
C THR A 249 -9.99 33.39 -11.29
N THR A 250 -9.65 32.24 -11.88
CA THR A 250 -10.48 31.55 -12.87
C THR A 250 -11.29 30.41 -12.24
N PRO A 251 -12.43 30.00 -12.85
CA PRO A 251 -13.12 28.77 -12.47
C PRO A 251 -12.20 27.55 -12.47
N PHE A 252 -11.27 27.47 -13.44
CA PHE A 252 -10.26 26.42 -13.52
C PHE A 252 -9.46 26.30 -12.22
N THR A 253 -8.93 27.42 -11.70
CA THR A 253 -8.14 27.41 -10.46
C THR A 253 -8.98 26.98 -9.26
N VAL A 254 -10.26 27.38 -9.18
CA VAL A 254 -11.17 26.95 -8.10
C VAL A 254 -11.40 25.44 -8.15
N LEU A 255 -11.72 24.90 -9.32
CA LEU A 255 -11.97 23.47 -9.50
C LEU A 255 -10.70 22.63 -9.27
N LEU A 256 -9.56 23.08 -9.79
CA LEU A 256 -8.26 22.44 -9.55
C LEU A 256 -7.88 22.45 -8.07
N THR A 257 -8.23 23.51 -7.34
CA THR A 257 -8.01 23.58 -5.88
C THR A 257 -8.87 22.55 -5.17
N ALA A 258 -10.16 22.45 -5.49
CA ALA A 258 -11.05 21.44 -4.91
C ALA A 258 -10.56 20.02 -5.23
N PHE A 259 -10.10 19.77 -6.46
CA PHE A 259 -9.52 18.49 -6.87
C PHE A 259 -8.23 18.18 -6.12
N SER A 260 -7.32 19.15 -5.97
CA SER A 260 -6.06 18.99 -5.21
C SER A 260 -6.32 18.69 -3.74
N VAL A 261 -7.30 19.36 -3.12
CA VAL A 261 -7.70 19.09 -1.73
C VAL A 261 -8.33 17.70 -1.60
N LEU A 262 -9.18 17.30 -2.55
CA LEU A 262 -9.75 15.96 -2.59
C LEU A 262 -8.63 14.90 -2.63
N LEU A 263 -7.71 15.01 -3.58
CA LEU A 263 -6.56 14.10 -3.71
C LEU A 263 -5.74 14.03 -2.44
N ALA A 264 -5.50 15.17 -1.79
CA ALA A 264 -4.76 15.23 -0.54
C ALA A 264 -5.46 14.46 0.59
N ARG A 265 -6.76 14.68 0.76
CA ARG A 265 -7.58 13.98 1.77
C ARG A 265 -7.75 12.50 1.47
N TRP A 266 -7.82 12.13 0.19
CA TRP A 266 -8.06 10.76 -0.25
C TRP A 266 -6.81 9.88 -0.19
N SER A 267 -5.64 10.47 -0.45
CA SER A 267 -4.33 9.81 -0.37
C SER A 267 -3.66 9.91 1.02
N GLY A 268 -4.14 10.81 1.88
CA GLY A 268 -3.48 11.13 3.16
C GLY A 268 -2.18 11.93 3.02
N ARG A 269 -1.94 12.56 1.86
CA ARG A 269 -0.75 13.39 1.60
C ARG A 269 -1.12 14.84 1.37
N THR A 270 -0.27 15.77 1.80
CA THR A 270 -0.51 17.20 1.58
C THR A 270 0.20 17.75 0.34
N ASP A 271 1.24 17.07 -0.14
CA ASP A 271 1.98 17.44 -1.35
C ASP A 271 1.45 16.63 -2.53
N VAL A 272 0.80 17.31 -3.47
CA VAL A 272 0.12 16.69 -4.61
C VAL A 272 0.65 17.25 -5.92
N VAL A 273 0.84 16.39 -6.92
CA VAL A 273 1.23 16.77 -8.29
C VAL A 273 0.12 16.39 -9.25
N VAL A 274 -0.44 17.39 -9.94
CA VAL A 274 -1.51 17.20 -10.92
C VAL A 274 -1.01 17.58 -12.29
N GLY A 275 -1.12 16.67 -13.27
CA GLY A 275 -0.82 16.99 -14.66
C GLY A 275 -1.94 17.83 -15.26
N SER A 276 -1.61 18.96 -15.88
CA SER A 276 -2.59 19.79 -16.58
C SER A 276 -2.11 20.18 -17.96
N PRO A 277 -2.90 19.94 -19.03
CA PRO A 277 -2.51 20.33 -20.37
C PRO A 277 -2.66 21.84 -20.58
N VAL A 278 -1.77 22.41 -21.40
CA VAL A 278 -1.83 23.79 -21.89
C VAL A 278 -1.82 23.80 -23.41
N ALA A 279 -2.46 24.79 -24.02
CA ALA A 279 -2.64 24.84 -25.48
C ALA A 279 -1.32 24.92 -26.26
N GLY A 280 -0.26 25.52 -25.69
CA GLY A 280 1.04 25.66 -26.33
C GLY A 280 1.07 26.60 -27.55
N ARG A 281 0.09 27.52 -27.65
CA ARG A 281 -0.06 28.49 -28.74
C ARG A 281 0.25 29.90 -28.24
N GLU A 282 1.53 30.24 -28.14
CA GLU A 282 1.97 31.54 -27.59
C GLU A 282 1.96 32.67 -28.61
N LEU A 283 1.91 32.34 -29.90
CA LEU A 283 1.96 33.29 -31.01
C LEU A 283 0.59 33.30 -31.75
N PRO A 284 0.03 34.48 -32.07
CA PRO A 284 -1.24 34.58 -32.81
C PRO A 284 -1.25 33.84 -34.15
N GLU A 285 -0.09 33.68 -34.78
CA GLU A 285 0.09 32.94 -36.03
C GLU A 285 -0.19 31.44 -35.87
N LEU A 286 -0.16 30.90 -34.65
CA LEU A 286 -0.48 29.50 -34.36
C LEU A 286 -1.98 29.26 -34.19
N ASP A 287 -2.78 30.26 -33.81
CA ASP A 287 -4.21 30.13 -33.56
C ASP A 287 -5.03 29.50 -34.71
N PRO A 288 -4.78 29.81 -36.00
CA PRO A 288 -5.56 29.25 -37.10
C PRO A 288 -5.07 27.86 -37.54
N LEU A 289 -4.01 27.29 -36.95
CA LEU A 289 -3.40 26.05 -37.44
C LEU A 289 -4.05 24.80 -36.86
N ILE A 290 -4.18 23.76 -37.69
CA ILE A 290 -4.41 22.39 -37.22
C ILE A 290 -3.06 21.72 -36.96
N GLY A 291 -2.88 21.17 -35.76
CA GLY A 291 -1.62 20.55 -35.35
C GLY A 291 -1.60 20.10 -33.90
N MET A 292 -0.47 19.54 -33.46
CA MET A 292 -0.26 19.10 -32.08
C MET A 292 0.61 20.09 -31.30
N PHE A 293 -0.01 21.01 -30.57
CA PHE A 293 0.69 22.04 -29.79
C PHE A 293 0.66 21.80 -28.28
N VAL A 294 -0.24 20.94 -27.80
CA VAL A 294 -0.48 20.75 -26.37
C VAL A 294 0.79 20.34 -25.63
N ASN A 295 1.11 21.05 -24.56
CA ASN A 295 2.12 20.66 -23.58
C ASN A 295 1.43 20.25 -22.27
N THR A 296 2.14 19.57 -21.37
CA THR A 296 1.60 19.16 -20.07
C THR A 296 2.48 19.67 -18.94
N LEU A 297 1.87 20.36 -17.97
CA LEU A 297 2.56 20.95 -16.84
C LEU A 297 2.24 20.15 -15.56
N PRO A 298 3.27 19.68 -14.81
CA PRO A 298 3.06 19.08 -13.50
C PRO A 298 2.87 20.16 -12.42
N LEU A 299 1.63 20.38 -12.02
CA LEU A 299 1.25 21.39 -11.03
C LEU A 299 1.40 20.81 -9.62
N ARG A 300 2.59 20.98 -9.02
CA ARG A 300 2.87 20.57 -7.64
C ARG A 300 2.42 21.63 -6.63
N THR A 301 1.58 21.24 -5.69
CA THR A 301 1.07 22.11 -4.63
C THR A 301 1.22 21.45 -3.26
N ASP A 302 1.81 22.17 -2.31
CA ASP A 302 1.84 21.80 -0.90
C ASP A 302 0.65 22.41 -0.14
N LEU A 303 -0.21 21.53 0.37
CA LEU A 303 -1.38 21.83 1.19
C LEU A 303 -1.11 21.64 2.69
N GLY A 304 0.17 21.55 3.09
CA GLY A 304 0.60 21.42 4.47
C GLY A 304 0.12 22.58 5.36
N GLY A 305 -0.09 22.26 6.63
CA GLY A 305 -0.53 23.22 7.66
C GLY A 305 -2.04 23.46 7.74
N ASP A 306 -2.85 22.64 7.05
CA ASP A 306 -4.33 22.71 7.04
C ASP A 306 -4.88 24.12 6.78
N PRO A 307 -4.51 24.75 5.65
CA PRO A 307 -5.01 26.09 5.33
C PRO A 307 -6.53 26.09 5.17
N ALA A 308 -7.14 27.26 5.32
CA ALA A 308 -8.48 27.50 4.79
C ALA A 308 -8.52 27.27 3.28
N PHE A 309 -9.67 26.89 2.72
CA PHE A 309 -9.81 26.67 1.28
C PHE A 309 -9.36 27.88 0.45
N GLY A 310 -9.66 29.10 0.90
CA GLY A 310 -9.18 30.34 0.28
C GLY A 310 -7.65 30.43 0.25
N GLY A 311 -6.97 30.01 1.31
CA GLY A 311 -5.50 29.94 1.35
C GLY A 311 -4.92 28.85 0.44
N ALA A 312 -5.58 27.69 0.34
CA ALA A 312 -5.23 26.67 -0.64
C ALA A 312 -5.39 27.19 -2.08
N LEU A 313 -6.48 27.91 -2.35
CA LEU A 313 -6.76 28.53 -3.64
C LEU A 313 -5.67 29.52 -4.05
N ASP A 314 -5.18 30.34 -3.11
CA ASP A 314 -4.10 31.29 -3.37
C ASP A 314 -2.77 30.57 -3.69
N ARG A 315 -2.47 29.45 -3.01
CA ARG A 315 -1.31 28.60 -3.31
C ARG A 315 -1.40 27.98 -4.70
N VAL A 316 -2.54 27.35 -5.03
CA VAL A 316 -2.77 26.74 -6.35
C VAL A 316 -2.70 27.80 -7.45
N ARG A 317 -3.29 28.98 -7.23
CA ARG A 317 -3.19 30.11 -8.16
C ARG A 317 -1.73 30.48 -8.44
N THR A 318 -0.92 30.60 -7.38
CA THR A 318 0.51 30.90 -7.51
C THR A 318 1.22 29.82 -8.32
N THR A 319 1.00 28.55 -7.99
CA THR A 319 1.55 27.41 -8.75
C THR A 319 1.17 27.46 -10.24
N VAL A 320 -0.09 27.76 -10.56
CA VAL A 320 -0.58 27.84 -11.95
C VAL A 320 0.10 28.98 -12.71
N LEU A 321 0.20 30.17 -12.11
CA LEU A 321 0.81 31.33 -12.75
C LEU A 321 2.31 31.10 -12.99
N GLU A 322 3.04 30.63 -11.97
CA GLU A 322 4.46 30.29 -12.12
C GLU A 322 4.70 29.20 -13.16
N ALA A 323 3.85 28.16 -13.18
CA ALA A 323 3.94 27.10 -14.19
C ALA A 323 3.71 27.63 -15.62
N PHE A 324 2.81 28.60 -15.80
CA PHE A 324 2.52 29.20 -17.10
C PHE A 324 3.66 30.09 -17.59
N ASP A 325 4.36 30.80 -16.70
CA ASP A 325 5.55 31.57 -17.05
C ASP A 325 6.69 30.67 -17.57
N HIS A 326 6.68 29.38 -17.20
CA HIS A 326 7.69 28.37 -17.59
C HIS A 326 7.14 27.26 -18.49
N GLN A 327 6.03 27.50 -19.20
CA GLN A 327 5.31 26.47 -19.99
C GLN A 327 6.04 26.04 -21.28
N ASN A 328 7.08 26.76 -21.66
CA ASN A 328 7.85 26.54 -22.89
C ASN A 328 8.71 25.27 -22.86
N VAL A 329 8.96 24.70 -21.69
CA VAL A 329 9.71 23.44 -21.56
C VAL A 329 8.82 22.26 -21.96
N PRO A 330 9.16 21.49 -23.02
CA PRO A 330 8.40 20.31 -23.38
C PRO A 330 8.42 19.27 -22.26
N PHE A 331 7.29 18.63 -21.98
CA PHE A 331 7.19 17.61 -20.92
C PHE A 331 8.25 16.50 -21.01
N ALA A 332 8.61 16.05 -22.22
CA ALA A 332 9.67 15.05 -22.40
C ALA A 332 11.03 15.53 -21.88
N LYS A 333 11.38 16.80 -22.11
CA LYS A 333 12.60 17.43 -21.60
C LYS A 333 12.56 17.65 -20.10
N LEU A 334 11.37 17.91 -19.57
CA LEU A 334 11.16 18.02 -18.14
C LEU A 334 11.43 16.69 -17.41
N VAL A 335 10.91 15.57 -17.94
CA VAL A 335 11.17 14.22 -17.39
C VAL A 335 12.66 13.87 -17.45
N GLU A 336 13.34 14.17 -18.57
CA GLU A 336 14.79 14.00 -18.72
C GLU A 336 15.55 14.82 -17.65
N ALA A 337 15.20 16.10 -17.48
CA ALA A 337 15.91 17.00 -16.60
C ALA A 337 15.71 16.72 -15.10
N VAL A 338 14.52 16.24 -14.71
CA VAL A 338 14.20 15.87 -13.32
C VAL A 338 14.69 14.45 -12.99
N SER A 339 14.70 13.55 -13.98
CA SER A 339 15.10 12.15 -13.83
C SER A 339 14.44 11.46 -12.62
N PRO A 340 13.09 11.42 -12.54
CA PRO A 340 12.41 10.73 -11.45
C PRO A 340 12.70 9.21 -11.51
N PRO A 341 12.61 8.48 -10.38
CA PRO A 341 12.68 7.02 -10.38
C PRO A 341 11.70 6.45 -11.41
N ARG A 342 12.17 5.53 -12.26
CA ARG A 342 11.33 4.93 -13.29
C ARG A 342 10.49 3.81 -12.70
N ASP A 343 9.18 3.95 -12.85
CA ASP A 343 8.18 2.93 -12.50
C ASP A 343 7.31 2.71 -13.75
N PRO A 344 7.48 1.58 -14.47
CA PRO A 344 6.69 1.25 -15.67
C PRO A 344 5.18 1.13 -15.41
N GLY A 345 4.78 0.95 -14.16
CA GLY A 345 3.39 0.97 -13.70
C GLY A 345 2.84 2.38 -13.50
N ARG A 346 3.61 3.45 -13.79
CA ARG A 346 3.20 4.84 -13.58
C ARG A 346 3.60 5.79 -14.70
N THR A 347 2.80 6.83 -14.84
CA THR A 347 3.20 8.04 -15.55
C THR A 347 4.31 8.79 -14.81
N PRO A 348 5.34 9.30 -15.52
CA PRO A 348 6.38 10.13 -14.92
C PRO A 348 5.81 11.43 -14.32
N LEU A 349 6.34 11.85 -13.18
CA LEU A 349 6.07 13.11 -12.47
C LEU A 349 4.66 13.30 -11.87
N PHE A 350 3.61 12.76 -12.48
CA PHE A 350 2.23 12.84 -11.95
C PHE A 350 1.42 11.61 -12.32
N GLN A 351 0.49 11.21 -11.46
CA GLN A 351 -0.39 10.04 -11.66
C GLN A 351 -1.83 10.43 -11.99
N VAL A 352 -2.18 11.69 -11.75
CA VAL A 352 -3.54 12.21 -11.93
C VAL A 352 -3.53 13.46 -12.80
N GLY A 353 -4.54 13.57 -13.67
CA GLY A 353 -4.73 14.70 -14.58
C GLY A 353 -5.94 15.56 -14.20
N PHE A 354 -5.86 16.86 -14.49
CA PHE A 354 -6.99 17.77 -14.37
C PHE A 354 -7.00 18.79 -15.52
N ASN A 355 -8.17 18.99 -16.13
CA ASN A 355 -8.33 19.95 -17.22
C ASN A 355 -9.70 20.63 -17.21
N GLN A 356 -9.76 21.85 -17.76
CA GLN A 356 -11.01 22.52 -18.09
C GLN A 356 -10.97 22.99 -19.55
N ILE A 357 -11.90 22.52 -20.39
CA ILE A 357 -11.96 22.83 -21.82
C ILE A 357 -13.20 23.68 -22.12
N ALA A 358 -13.07 24.71 -22.95
CA ALA A 358 -14.21 25.35 -23.57
C ALA A 358 -14.59 24.57 -24.85
N VAL A 359 -15.55 23.65 -24.76
CA VAL A 359 -16.07 22.90 -25.92
C VAL A 359 -17.48 23.40 -26.27
N ASP A 360 -17.69 23.80 -27.51
CA ASP A 360 -18.99 24.24 -28.05
C ASP A 360 -19.93 23.04 -28.31
N GLY A 361 -20.45 22.39 -27.26
CA GLY A 361 -21.58 21.45 -27.37
C GLY A 361 -21.36 20.22 -28.26
N ARG A 362 -20.14 19.68 -28.33
CA ARG A 362 -19.75 18.53 -29.16
C ARG A 362 -19.38 17.32 -28.30
N GLY A 363 -20.00 16.17 -28.58
CA GLY A 363 -19.74 14.91 -27.87
C GLY A 363 -18.33 14.37 -28.11
N ARG A 364 -17.68 13.88 -27.03
CA ARG A 364 -16.42 13.13 -27.06
C ARG A 364 -16.71 11.68 -26.68
N TYR A 365 -16.10 10.74 -27.41
CA TYR A 365 -16.27 9.29 -27.17
C TYR A 365 -14.96 8.71 -26.65
N GLY A 366 -15.05 7.97 -25.55
CA GLY A 366 -13.90 7.25 -24.99
C GLY A 366 -13.38 6.18 -25.95
N ASN A 367 -12.06 6.10 -26.10
CA ASN A 367 -11.39 5.07 -26.88
C ASN A 367 -11.11 3.78 -26.06
N GLY A 368 -11.59 3.71 -24.80
CA GLY A 368 -11.35 2.59 -23.90
C GLY A 368 -9.93 2.52 -23.34
N THR A 369 -9.23 3.65 -23.31
CA THR A 369 -7.86 3.74 -22.76
C THR A 369 -7.78 4.79 -21.65
N SER A 370 -6.74 4.70 -20.83
CA SER A 370 -6.38 5.72 -19.84
C SER A 370 -4.88 5.95 -19.86
N LYS A 371 -4.47 7.23 -19.91
CA LYS A 371 -3.05 7.62 -19.96
C LYS A 371 -2.41 7.80 -18.59
N ALA A 372 -3.21 7.87 -17.55
CA ALA A 372 -2.81 8.07 -16.16
C ALA A 372 -3.68 7.17 -15.26
N ASP A 373 -3.49 7.22 -13.95
CA ASP A 373 -4.39 6.50 -13.03
C ASP A 373 -5.81 7.03 -13.19
N LEU A 374 -5.94 8.36 -13.25
CA LEU A 374 -7.21 9.07 -13.40
C LEU A 374 -6.99 10.47 -13.99
N THR A 375 -7.85 10.91 -14.90
CA THR A 375 -7.90 12.28 -15.43
C THR A 375 -9.32 12.82 -15.34
N MET A 376 -9.51 13.93 -14.64
CA MET A 376 -10.78 14.64 -14.56
C MET A 376 -10.78 15.82 -15.54
N GLU A 377 -11.73 15.82 -16.47
CA GLU A 377 -11.92 16.90 -17.43
C GLU A 377 -13.31 17.53 -17.24
N LEU A 378 -13.38 18.86 -17.23
CA LEU A 378 -14.64 19.59 -17.19
C LEU A 378 -14.79 20.53 -18.40
N HIS A 379 -16.01 20.75 -18.83
CA HIS A 379 -16.36 21.72 -19.86
C HIS A 379 -17.65 22.46 -19.52
N ASN A 380 -17.94 23.53 -20.24
CA ASN A 380 -19.12 24.35 -20.00
C ASN A 380 -19.80 24.70 -21.34
N PRO A 381 -20.59 23.78 -21.92
CA PRO A 381 -21.13 23.95 -23.26
C PRO A 381 -22.28 24.97 -23.30
N ASP A 382 -23.15 24.99 -22.28
CA ASP A 382 -24.40 25.77 -22.27
C ASP A 382 -24.60 26.62 -21.00
N GLY A 383 -23.54 26.89 -20.24
CA GLY A 383 -23.60 27.66 -18.98
C GLY A 383 -23.54 26.78 -17.71
N THR A 384 -23.77 25.48 -17.84
CA THR A 384 -23.62 24.47 -16.78
C THR A 384 -22.33 23.68 -16.96
N LEU A 385 -21.57 23.45 -15.88
CA LEU A 385 -20.38 22.62 -15.92
C LEU A 385 -20.75 21.14 -16.02
N GLU A 386 -20.20 20.47 -17.02
CA GLU A 386 -20.25 19.03 -17.21
C GLU A 386 -18.83 18.49 -17.22
N GLY A 387 -18.65 17.20 -16.96
CA GLY A 387 -17.33 16.61 -16.98
C GLY A 387 -17.34 15.11 -17.05
N TRP A 388 -16.16 14.56 -17.24
CA TRP A 388 -15.94 13.13 -17.19
C TRP A 388 -14.63 12.82 -16.46
N VAL A 389 -14.56 11.58 -15.99
CA VAL A 389 -13.35 11.02 -15.40
C VAL A 389 -12.91 9.83 -16.24
N GLU A 390 -11.79 9.97 -16.92
CA GLU A 390 -11.06 8.85 -17.54
C GLU A 390 -10.23 8.17 -16.45
N TYR A 391 -10.30 6.85 -16.33
CA TYR A 391 -9.59 6.11 -15.28
C TYR A 391 -9.08 4.75 -15.75
N SER A 392 -7.99 4.28 -15.14
CA SER A 392 -7.40 2.97 -15.41
C SER A 392 -8.23 1.84 -14.80
N THR A 393 -8.65 0.88 -15.63
CA THR A 393 -9.38 -0.32 -15.19
C THR A 393 -8.47 -1.33 -14.50
N ASP A 394 -7.15 -1.17 -14.59
CA ASP A 394 -6.18 -1.96 -13.82
C ASP A 394 -6.27 -1.64 -12.32
N LEU A 395 -6.74 -0.44 -11.98
CA LEU A 395 -6.71 0.08 -10.60
C LEU A 395 -8.10 0.26 -10.01
N PHE A 396 -9.05 0.78 -10.78
CA PHE A 396 -10.32 1.26 -10.24
C PHE A 396 -11.54 0.58 -10.88
N ASP A 397 -12.54 0.34 -10.04
CA ASP A 397 -13.91 0.07 -10.44
C ASP A 397 -14.68 1.37 -10.63
N GLU A 398 -15.70 1.34 -11.49
CA GLU A 398 -16.58 2.49 -11.74
C GLU A 398 -17.21 3.03 -10.45
N ASP A 399 -17.57 2.14 -9.51
CA ASP A 399 -18.14 2.50 -8.22
C ASP A 399 -17.17 3.34 -7.35
N THR A 400 -15.86 3.08 -7.45
CA THR A 400 -14.83 3.87 -6.76
C THR A 400 -14.73 5.26 -7.36
N ILE A 401 -14.76 5.37 -8.69
CA ILE A 401 -14.73 6.66 -9.37
C ILE A 401 -16.00 7.46 -9.11
N ARG A 402 -17.15 6.80 -9.06
CA ARG A 402 -18.44 7.43 -8.71
C ARG A 402 -18.43 8.01 -7.29
N ARG A 403 -17.82 7.31 -6.32
CA ARG A 403 -17.59 7.85 -4.97
C ARG A 403 -16.66 9.05 -4.98
N LEU A 404 -15.57 9.00 -5.74
CA LEU A 404 -14.63 10.12 -5.89
C LEU A 404 -15.32 11.36 -6.47
N VAL A 405 -16.14 11.21 -7.51
CA VAL A 405 -16.93 12.32 -8.08
C VAL A 405 -17.95 12.86 -7.07
N SER A 406 -18.67 11.99 -6.34
CA SER A 406 -19.60 12.42 -5.30
C SER A 406 -18.90 13.26 -4.22
N ALA A 407 -17.71 12.82 -3.80
CA ALA A 407 -16.90 13.55 -2.84
C ALA A 407 -16.36 14.87 -3.39
N PHE A 408 -15.92 14.91 -4.66
CA PHE A 408 -15.53 16.14 -5.34
C PHE A 408 -16.64 17.19 -5.31
N LEU A 409 -17.86 16.81 -5.70
CA LEU A 409 -19.01 17.72 -5.74
C LEU A 409 -19.43 18.18 -4.35
N THR A 410 -19.41 17.28 -3.36
CA THR A 410 -19.73 17.61 -1.96
C THR A 410 -18.71 18.59 -1.36
N LEU A 411 -17.42 18.30 -1.56
CA LEU A 411 -16.32 19.14 -1.09
C LEU A 411 -16.35 20.51 -1.77
N LEU A 412 -16.53 20.53 -3.10
CA LEU A 412 -16.61 21.76 -3.88
C LEU A 412 -17.78 22.64 -3.41
N GLY A 413 -18.95 22.05 -3.17
CA GLY A 413 -20.12 22.75 -2.65
C GLY A 413 -19.83 23.45 -1.32
N ALA A 414 -19.28 22.72 -0.35
CA ALA A 414 -18.92 23.29 0.95
C ALA A 414 -17.82 24.36 0.85
N ALA A 415 -16.82 24.14 0.00
CA ALA A 415 -15.70 25.05 -0.18
C ALA A 415 -16.10 26.39 -0.82
N VAL A 416 -17.07 26.40 -1.74
CA VAL A 416 -17.55 27.65 -2.34
C VAL A 416 -18.53 28.41 -1.44
N ASP A 417 -19.21 27.71 -0.54
CA ASP A 417 -20.13 28.29 0.45
C ASP A 417 -19.37 28.98 1.58
N ASP A 418 -18.32 28.34 2.11
CA ASP A 418 -17.46 28.92 3.14
C ASP A 418 -15.97 28.66 2.83
N PRO A 419 -15.32 29.55 2.07
CA PRO A 419 -13.91 29.41 1.71
C PRO A 419 -12.95 29.61 2.90
N GLU A 420 -13.45 30.02 4.07
CA GLU A 420 -12.63 30.17 5.28
C GLU A 420 -12.56 28.87 6.09
N LEU A 421 -13.31 27.83 5.70
CA LEU A 421 -13.19 26.50 6.31
C LEU A 421 -11.81 25.89 6.05
N PRO A 422 -11.15 25.32 7.09
CA PRO A 422 -9.96 24.50 6.91
C PRO A 422 -10.23 23.33 5.96
N ILE A 423 -9.25 23.00 5.12
CA ILE A 423 -9.40 21.92 4.13
C ILE A 423 -9.64 20.54 4.78
N SER A 424 -9.19 20.31 6.02
CA SER A 424 -9.48 19.11 6.82
C SER A 424 -10.96 19.00 7.23
N ARG A 425 -11.69 20.12 7.31
CA ARG A 425 -13.08 20.19 7.74
C ARG A 425 -14.08 20.12 6.60
N LEU A 426 -13.62 20.19 5.35
CA LEU A 426 -14.50 20.06 4.20
C LEU A 426 -15.05 18.62 4.13
N PRO A 427 -16.38 18.45 3.95
CA PRO A 427 -17.02 17.15 3.91
C PRO A 427 -16.68 16.40 2.61
N LEU A 428 -16.39 15.11 2.75
CA LEU A 428 -16.18 14.18 1.63
C LEU A 428 -17.43 13.37 1.28
N MET A 429 -18.47 13.44 2.11
CA MET A 429 -19.70 12.66 1.96
C MET A 429 -20.90 13.54 2.30
N ASP A 430 -22.01 13.32 1.61
CA ASP A 430 -23.27 13.97 1.98
C ASP A 430 -23.83 13.40 3.31
N GLY A 431 -24.81 14.08 3.89
CA GLY A 431 -25.39 13.66 5.16
C GLY A 431 -26.08 12.29 5.14
N ARG A 432 -26.58 11.83 3.99
CA ARG A 432 -27.23 10.52 3.83
C ARG A 432 -26.20 9.41 3.73
N GLU A 433 -25.15 9.60 2.92
CA GLU A 433 -24.02 8.69 2.79
C GLU A 433 -23.31 8.53 4.14
N ARG A 434 -23.01 9.65 4.81
CA ARG A 434 -22.44 9.65 6.17
C ARG A 434 -23.30 8.86 7.16
N ALA A 435 -24.62 9.06 7.16
CA ALA A 435 -25.53 8.33 8.06
C ALA A 435 -25.58 6.82 7.76
N ARG A 436 -25.59 6.42 6.48
CA ARG A 436 -25.53 5.01 6.07
C ARG A 436 -24.21 4.36 6.48
N LEU A 437 -23.09 5.07 6.30
CA LEU A 437 -21.77 4.59 6.68
C LEU A 437 -21.70 4.36 8.20
N LEU A 438 -22.09 5.35 9.00
CA LEU A 438 -22.13 5.24 10.46
C LEU A 438 -23.00 4.08 10.94
N ALA A 439 -24.16 3.85 10.31
CA ALA A 439 -25.03 2.73 10.66
C ALA A 439 -24.43 1.36 10.33
N SER A 440 -23.50 1.28 9.38
CA SER A 440 -22.85 0.03 8.94
C SER A 440 -21.68 -0.44 9.81
N TRP A 441 -21.29 0.37 10.80
CA TRP A 441 -20.09 0.16 11.63
C TRP A 441 -20.35 -0.57 12.95
N HIS A 442 -21.60 -0.92 13.21
CA HIS A 442 -22.00 -1.67 14.39
C HIS A 442 -22.03 -3.18 14.07
N GLY A 443 -21.40 -3.97 14.92
CA GLY A 443 -21.56 -5.41 14.91
C GLY A 443 -23.00 -5.81 15.30
N PRO A 444 -23.32 -7.11 15.26
CA PRO A 444 -24.60 -7.60 15.72
C PRO A 444 -24.91 -7.12 17.15
N ALA A 445 -26.19 -6.89 17.45
CA ALA A 445 -26.61 -6.54 18.80
C ALA A 445 -26.13 -7.62 19.78
N ALA A 446 -25.45 -7.20 20.84
CA ALA A 446 -25.00 -8.12 21.86
C ALA A 446 -26.19 -8.71 22.63
N SER A 447 -26.14 -10.02 22.86
CA SER A 447 -27.03 -10.73 23.76
C SER A 447 -26.19 -11.74 24.53
N TYR A 448 -25.84 -11.39 25.76
CA TYR A 448 -25.03 -12.22 26.65
C TYR A 448 -25.53 -12.07 28.10
N PRO A 449 -25.29 -13.06 28.96
CA PRO A 449 -25.70 -12.96 30.36
C PRO A 449 -24.89 -11.88 31.08
N GLU A 450 -25.56 -10.94 31.76
CA GLU A 450 -24.93 -9.95 32.64
C GLU A 450 -24.44 -10.59 33.95
N ARG A 451 -23.49 -11.52 33.84
CA ARG A 451 -22.92 -12.31 34.95
C ARG A 451 -21.40 -12.35 34.85
N CYS A 452 -20.75 -12.66 35.95
CA CYS A 452 -19.30 -12.82 35.99
C CYS A 452 -18.88 -14.22 35.53
N LEU A 453 -17.65 -14.33 35.01
CA LEU A 453 -17.08 -15.59 34.50
C LEU A 453 -17.18 -16.74 35.51
N HIS A 454 -16.87 -16.48 36.78
CA HIS A 454 -16.89 -17.48 37.84
C HIS A 454 -18.30 -17.97 38.19
N GLU A 455 -19.33 -17.16 37.94
CA GLU A 455 -20.73 -17.53 38.17
C GLU A 455 -21.25 -18.45 37.06
N LEU A 456 -20.86 -18.18 35.81
CA LEU A 456 -21.18 -19.04 34.67
C LEU A 456 -20.53 -20.42 34.82
N ILE A 457 -19.27 -20.47 35.27
CA ILE A 457 -18.56 -21.73 35.52
C ILE A 457 -19.17 -22.49 36.71
N ALA A 458 -19.55 -21.80 37.79
CA ALA A 458 -20.22 -22.42 38.93
C ALA A 458 -21.56 -23.07 38.52
N GLU A 459 -22.34 -22.41 37.67
CA GLU A 459 -23.58 -23.00 37.13
C GLU A 459 -23.31 -24.30 36.35
N ARG A 460 -22.22 -24.35 35.57
CA ARG A 460 -21.81 -25.59 34.88
C ARG A 460 -21.42 -26.68 35.87
N ALA A 461 -20.69 -26.34 36.93
CA ALA A 461 -20.31 -27.30 37.96
C ALA A 461 -21.51 -27.87 38.73
N GLU A 462 -22.57 -27.09 38.93
CA GLU A 462 -23.82 -27.56 39.52
C GLU A 462 -24.60 -28.48 38.58
N ARG A 463 -24.64 -28.17 37.28
CA ARG A 463 -25.43 -28.91 36.28
C ARG A 463 -24.76 -30.20 35.81
N THR A 464 -23.44 -30.16 35.63
CA THR A 464 -22.65 -31.26 35.04
C THR A 464 -21.33 -31.45 35.81
N PRO A 465 -21.38 -31.85 37.10
CA PRO A 465 -20.21 -31.90 37.98
C PRO A 465 -19.13 -32.90 37.52
N ASP A 466 -19.52 -33.97 36.84
CA ASP A 466 -18.62 -35.02 36.37
C ASP A 466 -18.05 -34.75 34.97
N ALA A 467 -18.51 -33.70 34.27
CA ALA A 467 -17.99 -33.34 32.96
C ALA A 467 -16.53 -32.86 33.05
N PRO A 468 -15.69 -33.14 32.03
CA PRO A 468 -14.31 -32.68 32.00
C PRO A 468 -14.25 -31.15 31.86
N ALA A 469 -13.49 -30.49 32.75
CA ALA A 469 -13.24 -29.06 32.68
C ALA A 469 -11.81 -28.76 32.21
N VAL A 470 -10.83 -29.49 32.73
CA VAL A 470 -9.41 -29.33 32.38
C VAL A 470 -8.83 -30.71 32.06
N ILE A 471 -8.17 -30.84 30.90
CA ILE A 471 -7.51 -32.06 30.42
C ILE A 471 -6.03 -31.76 30.28
N SER A 472 -5.17 -32.65 30.79
CA SER A 472 -3.72 -32.54 30.74
C SER A 472 -3.08 -33.92 30.61
N SER A 473 -1.77 -34.00 30.37
CA SER A 473 -1.02 -35.26 30.40
C SER A 473 -1.05 -35.94 31.78
N GLU A 474 -1.24 -35.19 32.86
CA GLU A 474 -1.34 -35.72 34.23
C GLU A 474 -2.75 -36.24 34.57
N GLY A 475 -3.74 -35.99 33.72
CA GLY A 475 -5.13 -36.44 33.88
C GLY A 475 -6.17 -35.35 33.67
N THR A 476 -7.42 -35.69 34.03
CA THR A 476 -8.61 -34.87 33.80
C THR A 476 -9.22 -34.38 35.11
N LEU A 477 -9.44 -33.07 35.23
CA LEU A 477 -10.18 -32.44 36.32
C LEU A 477 -11.62 -32.16 35.87
N SER A 478 -12.60 -32.65 36.64
CA SER A 478 -14.02 -32.37 36.38
C SER A 478 -14.46 -30.99 36.88
N TYR A 479 -15.58 -30.48 36.39
CA TYR A 479 -16.14 -29.20 36.84
C TYR A 479 -16.42 -29.17 38.34
N GLY A 480 -16.98 -30.25 38.92
CA GLY A 480 -17.26 -30.33 40.36
C GLY A 480 -15.98 -30.24 41.21
N ARG A 481 -14.91 -30.91 40.77
CA ARG A 481 -13.60 -30.83 41.46
C ARG A 481 -12.91 -29.49 41.25
N LEU A 482 -13.05 -28.87 40.08
CA LEU A 482 -12.56 -27.51 39.82
C LEU A 482 -13.24 -26.50 40.75
N GLU A 483 -14.56 -26.58 40.87
CA GLU A 483 -15.35 -25.71 41.75
C GLU A 483 -14.97 -25.89 43.23
N GLU A 484 -14.83 -27.13 43.70
CA GLU A 484 -14.39 -27.47 45.06
C GLU A 484 -13.01 -26.87 45.37
N ARG A 485 -12.02 -27.12 44.49
CA ARG A 485 -10.64 -26.61 44.67
C ARG A 485 -10.58 -25.09 44.62
N ALA A 486 -11.28 -24.47 43.67
CA ALA A 486 -11.31 -23.01 43.54
C ALA A 486 -12.02 -22.36 44.72
N GLY A 487 -13.11 -22.94 45.23
CA GLY A 487 -13.81 -22.46 46.42
C GLY A 487 -12.96 -22.55 47.68
N ALA A 488 -12.23 -23.65 47.88
CA ALA A 488 -11.32 -23.80 49.00
C ALA A 488 -10.19 -22.75 48.99
N LEU A 489 -9.63 -22.47 47.82
CA LEU A 489 -8.61 -21.42 47.66
C LEU A 489 -9.21 -20.01 47.81
N ALA A 490 -10.40 -19.76 47.27
CA ALA A 490 -11.11 -18.47 47.38
C ALA A 490 -11.38 -18.08 48.84
N ARG A 491 -11.73 -19.06 49.70
CA ARG A 491 -11.87 -18.84 51.14
C ARG A 491 -10.57 -18.34 51.78
N ARG A 492 -9.46 -19.01 51.49
CA ARG A 492 -8.14 -18.63 52.01
C ARG A 492 -7.72 -17.25 51.52
N LEU A 493 -8.00 -16.93 50.26
CA LEU A 493 -7.78 -15.60 49.70
C LEU A 493 -8.62 -14.54 50.43
N ARG A 494 -9.91 -14.83 50.69
CA ARG A 494 -10.80 -13.95 51.46
C ARG A 494 -10.28 -13.71 52.88
N GLU A 495 -9.82 -14.74 53.57
CA GLU A 495 -9.22 -14.65 54.92
C GLU A 495 -7.94 -13.80 54.93
N ARG A 496 -7.22 -13.75 53.80
CA ARG A 496 -6.03 -12.90 53.59
C ARG A 496 -6.38 -11.49 53.07
N GLY A 497 -7.66 -11.13 53.04
CA GLY A 497 -8.12 -9.78 52.71
C GLY A 497 -8.42 -9.53 51.23
N VAL A 498 -8.43 -10.57 50.37
CA VAL A 498 -8.82 -10.38 48.97
C VAL A 498 -10.31 -10.07 48.88
N GLY A 499 -10.62 -8.89 48.35
CA GLY A 499 -11.94 -8.29 48.27
C GLY A 499 -12.37 -7.96 46.84
N ALA A 500 -13.43 -7.15 46.73
CA ALA A 500 -13.83 -6.57 45.46
C ALA A 500 -12.67 -5.77 44.81
N GLU A 501 -12.44 -6.00 43.52
CA GLU A 501 -11.45 -5.34 42.66
C GLU A 501 -9.99 -5.42 43.15
N THR A 502 -9.69 -6.30 44.11
CA THR A 502 -8.32 -6.49 44.62
C THR A 502 -7.47 -7.21 43.57
N PRO A 503 -6.35 -6.63 43.10
CA PRO A 503 -5.46 -7.30 42.15
C PRO A 503 -4.65 -8.38 42.85
N VAL A 504 -4.67 -9.62 42.36
CA VAL A 504 -3.88 -10.74 42.90
C VAL A 504 -2.89 -11.21 41.85
N ALA A 505 -1.60 -11.11 42.15
CA ALA A 505 -0.55 -11.57 41.26
C ALA A 505 -0.54 -13.10 41.20
N VAL A 506 -0.44 -13.67 40.00
CA VAL A 506 -0.43 -15.11 39.76
C VAL A 506 0.77 -15.46 38.90
N CYS A 507 1.79 -16.09 39.50
CA CYS A 507 3.02 -16.52 38.85
C CYS A 507 3.12 -18.04 38.89
N LEU A 508 2.54 -18.70 37.88
CA LEU A 508 2.43 -20.16 37.76
C LEU A 508 2.63 -20.60 36.31
N PRO A 509 3.28 -21.76 36.06
CA PRO A 509 3.27 -22.37 34.73
C PRO A 509 1.87 -22.88 34.38
N ARG A 510 1.65 -23.14 33.08
CA ARG A 510 0.43 -23.81 32.59
C ARG A 510 0.25 -25.12 33.34
N SER A 511 -0.84 -25.21 34.10
CA SER A 511 -1.13 -26.31 35.02
C SER A 511 -2.59 -26.28 35.43
N THR A 512 -3.08 -27.35 36.05
CA THR A 512 -4.42 -27.37 36.62
C THR A 512 -4.54 -26.38 37.78
N GLU A 513 -3.48 -26.23 38.59
CA GLU A 513 -3.41 -25.28 39.71
C GLU A 513 -3.57 -23.83 39.24
N LEU A 514 -3.04 -23.50 38.07
CA LEU A 514 -3.22 -22.19 37.47
C LEU A 514 -4.71 -21.88 37.26
N ILE A 515 -5.46 -22.78 36.61
CA ILE A 515 -6.90 -22.57 36.35
C ILE A 515 -7.68 -22.44 37.66
N VAL A 516 -7.35 -23.26 38.66
CA VAL A 516 -7.91 -23.17 40.03
C VAL A 516 -7.61 -21.81 40.66
N ALA A 517 -6.38 -21.31 40.53
CA ALA A 517 -5.95 -20.03 41.09
C ALA A 517 -6.69 -18.84 40.48
N LEU A 518 -6.81 -18.79 39.15
CA LEU A 518 -7.56 -17.73 38.46
C LEU A 518 -9.01 -17.71 38.92
N LEU A 519 -9.67 -18.88 38.92
CA LEU A 519 -11.07 -18.98 39.32
C LEU A 519 -11.27 -18.60 40.79
N ALA A 520 -10.36 -19.00 41.67
CA ALA A 520 -10.41 -18.64 43.09
C ALA A 520 -10.31 -17.12 43.30
N VAL A 521 -9.42 -16.44 42.59
CA VAL A 521 -9.30 -14.97 42.61
C VAL A 521 -10.62 -14.33 42.17
N LEU A 522 -11.17 -14.74 41.02
CA LEU A 522 -12.42 -14.20 40.50
C LEU A 522 -13.60 -14.42 41.47
N LYS A 523 -13.69 -15.58 42.12
CA LYS A 523 -14.73 -15.87 43.14
C LYS A 523 -14.65 -14.95 44.35
N THR A 524 -13.47 -14.42 44.67
CA THR A 524 -13.37 -13.41 45.74
C THR A 524 -13.86 -12.02 45.30
N GLY A 525 -14.15 -11.81 44.01
CA GLY A 525 -14.39 -10.50 43.43
C GLY A 525 -13.10 -9.71 43.14
N GLY A 526 -11.94 -10.31 43.37
CA GLY A 526 -10.65 -9.79 42.96
C GLY A 526 -10.40 -10.03 41.47
N CYS A 527 -9.32 -9.43 40.95
CA CYS A 527 -8.87 -9.61 39.59
C CYS A 527 -7.47 -10.20 39.56
N TYR A 528 -7.18 -11.10 38.62
CA TYR A 528 -5.85 -11.69 38.54
C TYR A 528 -4.91 -10.80 37.72
N VAL A 529 -3.64 -10.78 38.12
CA VAL A 529 -2.53 -10.15 37.41
C VAL A 529 -1.56 -11.26 37.01
N PRO A 530 -1.59 -11.74 35.76
CA PRO A 530 -0.72 -12.82 35.34
C PRO A 530 0.73 -12.36 35.27
N LEU A 531 1.62 -13.20 35.80
CA LEU A 531 3.06 -13.04 35.74
C LEU A 531 3.63 -14.28 35.07
N ASP A 532 4.31 -14.10 33.94
CA ASP A 532 5.00 -15.20 33.28
C ASP A 532 6.27 -15.57 34.08
N PRO A 533 6.39 -16.81 34.59
CA PRO A 533 7.58 -17.21 35.33
C PRO A 533 8.88 -17.07 34.54
N ASP A 534 8.81 -17.09 33.21
CA ASP A 534 9.96 -16.96 32.30
C ASP A 534 10.37 -15.51 32.02
N TYR A 535 9.65 -14.53 32.58
CA TYR A 535 10.10 -13.14 32.54
C TYR A 535 11.26 -12.88 33.51
N PRO A 536 12.15 -11.92 33.19
CA PRO A 536 13.23 -11.53 34.11
C PRO A 536 12.69 -10.98 35.43
N ALA A 537 13.43 -11.20 36.53
CA ALA A 537 13.01 -10.76 37.86
C ALA A 537 12.73 -9.25 37.96
N GLU A 538 13.48 -8.41 37.23
CA GLU A 538 13.26 -6.96 37.17
C GLU A 538 11.90 -6.61 36.55
N ARG A 539 11.52 -7.30 35.47
CA ARG A 539 10.22 -7.17 34.81
C ARG A 539 9.08 -7.55 35.75
N LEU A 540 9.25 -8.69 36.43
CA LEU A 540 8.28 -9.19 37.41
C LEU A 540 8.13 -8.23 38.60
N GLY A 541 9.24 -7.67 39.09
CA GLY A 541 9.26 -6.66 40.15
C GLY A 541 8.49 -5.41 39.77
N PHE A 542 8.70 -4.90 38.55
CA PHE A 542 7.94 -3.77 38.03
C PHE A 542 6.42 -4.06 37.99
N MET A 543 6.01 -5.21 37.42
CA MET A 543 4.59 -5.57 37.31
C MET A 543 3.93 -5.74 38.69
N LEU A 544 4.64 -6.34 39.65
CA LEU A 544 4.18 -6.49 41.03
C LEU A 544 3.98 -5.12 41.69
N ALA A 545 4.95 -4.21 41.55
CA ALA A 545 4.88 -2.88 42.13
C ALA A 545 3.76 -2.02 41.50
N ASP A 546 3.70 -1.95 40.16
CA ASP A 546 2.71 -1.14 39.42
C ASP A 546 1.27 -1.67 39.62
N SER A 547 1.09 -2.99 39.74
CA SER A 547 -0.24 -3.57 39.96
C SER A 547 -0.80 -3.26 41.35
N GLY A 548 0.07 -3.03 42.33
CA GLY A 548 -0.30 -2.84 43.74
C GLY A 548 -0.90 -4.10 44.36
N SER A 549 -0.50 -5.28 43.88
CA SER A 549 -1.04 -6.55 44.39
C SER A 549 -0.58 -6.82 45.82
N PRO A 550 -1.51 -7.08 46.77
CA PRO A 550 -1.14 -7.34 48.16
C PRO A 550 -0.69 -8.80 48.39
N LEU A 551 -0.88 -9.70 47.41
CA LEU A 551 -0.58 -11.14 47.52
C LEU A 551 -0.08 -11.69 46.19
N LEU A 552 0.81 -12.69 46.29
CA LEU A 552 1.31 -13.45 45.14
C LEU A 552 0.93 -14.92 45.27
N LEU A 553 0.29 -15.49 44.25
CA LEU A 553 0.07 -16.93 44.12
C LEU A 553 1.20 -17.54 43.30
N THR A 554 1.92 -18.51 43.88
CA THR A 554 3.03 -19.17 43.19
C THR A 554 3.29 -20.58 43.75
N ARG A 555 4.39 -21.23 43.35
CA ARG A 555 4.86 -22.51 43.89
C ARG A 555 6.24 -22.37 44.52
N SER A 556 6.59 -23.25 45.44
CA SER A 556 7.88 -23.22 46.15
C SER A 556 9.08 -23.14 45.20
N ALA A 557 9.05 -23.89 44.09
CA ALA A 557 10.12 -23.94 43.09
C ALA A 557 10.35 -22.63 42.31
N LEU A 558 9.39 -21.68 42.34
CA LEU A 558 9.50 -20.42 41.61
C LEU A 558 9.94 -19.26 42.51
N VAL A 559 9.98 -19.46 43.83
CA VAL A 559 10.28 -18.38 44.80
C VAL A 559 11.65 -17.76 44.55
N GLU A 560 12.66 -18.57 44.22
CA GLU A 560 14.01 -18.08 43.95
C GLU A 560 14.14 -17.26 42.65
N ARG A 561 13.18 -17.40 41.72
CA ARG A 561 13.14 -16.64 40.46
C ARG A 561 12.41 -15.30 40.59
N LEU A 562 11.72 -15.09 41.71
CA LEU A 562 10.95 -13.87 41.97
C LEU A 562 11.85 -12.76 42.53
N PRO A 563 11.46 -11.48 42.35
CA PRO A 563 12.16 -10.35 42.95
C PRO A 563 12.09 -10.42 44.49
N SER A 564 13.16 -10.03 45.17
CA SER A 564 13.30 -10.17 46.63
C SER A 564 12.26 -9.39 47.46
N ASP A 565 11.67 -8.34 46.87
CA ASP A 565 10.67 -7.45 47.46
C ASP A 565 9.23 -7.78 47.05
N HIS A 566 8.97 -9.03 46.61
CA HIS A 566 7.63 -9.48 46.26
C HIS A 566 6.64 -9.43 47.46
N PRO A 567 5.33 -9.22 47.22
CA PRO A 567 4.32 -9.27 48.29
C PRO A 567 4.21 -10.67 48.92
N PRO A 568 3.54 -10.83 50.08
CA PRO A 568 3.38 -12.13 50.72
C PRO A 568 2.89 -13.22 49.76
N ALA A 569 3.69 -14.27 49.61
CA ALA A 569 3.43 -15.36 48.69
C ALA A 569 2.60 -16.48 49.35
N ILE A 570 1.61 -17.00 48.63
CA ILE A 570 0.89 -18.22 48.95
C ILE A 570 1.40 -19.32 48.01
N LEU A 571 2.09 -20.29 48.60
CA LEU A 571 2.67 -21.44 47.90
C LEU A 571 1.61 -22.53 47.71
N LEU A 572 1.10 -22.70 46.49
CA LEU A 572 -0.02 -23.60 46.22
C LEU A 572 0.29 -25.08 46.45
N ASP A 573 1.55 -25.47 46.28
CA ASP A 573 2.09 -26.81 46.51
C ASP A 573 2.33 -27.13 48.00
N ALA A 574 2.37 -26.11 48.87
CA ALA A 574 2.51 -26.28 50.32
C ALA A 574 1.16 -26.18 51.07
N LEU A 575 0.05 -25.96 50.36
CA LEU A 575 -1.26 -25.86 50.99
C LEU A 575 -1.71 -27.25 51.47
N PRO A 576 -2.20 -27.40 52.72
CA PRO A 576 -2.81 -28.64 53.15
C PRO A 576 -4.06 -28.92 52.30
N PRO A 577 -4.39 -30.21 52.05
CA PRO A 577 -5.63 -30.58 51.37
C PRO A 577 -6.81 -29.83 52.00
N GLY A 578 -7.57 -29.12 51.18
CA GLY A 578 -8.70 -28.31 51.68
C GLY A 578 -9.83 -29.20 52.19
N GLU A 579 -10.50 -28.77 53.26
CA GLU A 579 -11.82 -29.30 53.59
C GLU A 579 -12.83 -28.83 52.54
N ALA A 580 -13.59 -29.79 52.00
CA ALA A 580 -14.67 -29.57 51.06
C ALA A 580 -15.83 -28.84 51.78
N SER A 581 -15.77 -27.51 51.82
CA SER A 581 -16.91 -26.69 52.22
C SER A 581 -17.18 -25.65 51.17
N GLY A 582 -18.46 -25.38 50.89
CA GLY A 582 -18.86 -24.45 49.83
C GLY A 582 -18.43 -23.02 50.16
N PHE A 583 -17.61 -22.42 49.29
CA PHE A 583 -17.39 -20.97 49.33
C PHE A 583 -18.50 -20.31 48.53
N VAL A 584 -19.26 -19.41 49.15
CA VAL A 584 -20.30 -18.64 48.47
C VAL A 584 -19.73 -17.26 48.14
N PRO A 585 -19.53 -16.92 46.85
CA PRO A 585 -19.11 -15.59 46.44
C PRO A 585 -20.11 -14.52 46.93
N GLY A 586 -19.60 -13.34 47.28
CA GLY A 586 -20.46 -12.15 47.43
C GLY A 586 -20.87 -11.62 46.04
N PRO A 587 -21.79 -10.66 45.96
CA PRO A 587 -22.20 -10.08 44.67
C PRO A 587 -21.00 -9.38 44.00
N VAL A 588 -20.70 -9.76 42.76
CA VAL A 588 -19.66 -9.14 41.92
C VAL A 588 -20.34 -8.55 40.69
N SER A 589 -20.06 -7.28 40.40
CA SER A 589 -20.59 -6.62 39.20
C SER A 589 -19.91 -7.19 37.94
N PRO A 590 -20.63 -7.42 36.83
CA PRO A 590 -20.03 -7.73 35.53
C PRO A 590 -19.08 -6.64 35.02
N ASP A 591 -19.20 -5.42 35.54
CA ASP A 591 -18.27 -4.34 35.24
C ASP A 591 -16.96 -4.45 36.01
N ALA A 592 -16.89 -5.26 37.08
CA ALA A 592 -15.69 -5.47 37.89
C ALA A 592 -14.55 -6.04 37.03
N PRO A 593 -13.28 -5.68 37.32
CA PRO A 593 -12.15 -6.21 36.58
C PRO A 593 -12.06 -7.73 36.72
N ALA A 594 -11.97 -8.44 35.60
CA ALA A 594 -11.61 -9.86 35.60
C ALA A 594 -10.09 -10.02 35.72
N TYR A 595 -9.34 -9.20 34.97
CA TYR A 595 -7.89 -9.26 34.95
C TYR A 595 -7.24 -7.92 34.65
N VAL A 596 -5.94 -7.84 34.99
CA VAL A 596 -5.05 -6.77 34.57
C VAL A 596 -3.88 -7.38 33.81
N ILE A 597 -3.82 -7.18 32.50
CA ILE A 597 -2.74 -7.70 31.65
C ILE A 597 -1.82 -6.56 31.24
N TYR A 598 -0.51 -6.75 31.42
CA TYR A 598 0.48 -5.75 31.07
C TYR A 598 0.87 -5.84 29.60
N THR A 599 0.82 -4.70 28.91
CA THR A 599 1.29 -4.56 27.53
C THR A 599 2.49 -3.60 27.48
N SER A 600 3.25 -3.64 26.39
CA SER A 600 4.32 -2.68 26.11
C SER A 600 3.78 -1.25 26.00
N GLY A 601 4.54 -0.27 26.50
CA GLY A 601 4.13 1.13 26.54
C GLY A 601 4.94 1.98 25.57
N SER A 602 4.29 2.93 24.87
CA SER A 602 4.96 3.86 23.94
C SER A 602 6.04 4.73 24.61
N THR A 603 5.96 4.92 25.93
CA THR A 603 6.97 5.60 26.75
C THR A 603 8.10 4.70 27.24
N GLY A 604 8.13 3.43 26.80
CA GLY A 604 9.07 2.41 27.26
C GLY A 604 8.73 1.77 28.60
N VAL A 605 7.58 2.12 29.21
CA VAL A 605 7.15 1.58 30.52
C VAL A 605 5.87 0.75 30.36
N PRO A 606 5.86 -0.53 30.77
CA PRO A 606 4.71 -1.42 30.60
C PRO A 606 3.45 -0.86 31.26
N LYS A 607 2.27 -1.11 30.69
CA LYS A 607 0.98 -0.57 31.14
C LYS A 607 -0.03 -1.70 31.40
N GLY A 608 -0.65 -1.72 32.57
CA GLY A 608 -1.66 -2.71 32.92
C GLY A 608 -3.04 -2.33 32.36
N VAL A 609 -3.57 -3.11 31.42
CA VAL A 609 -4.92 -2.95 30.85
C VAL A 609 -5.94 -3.62 31.76
N VAL A 610 -6.93 -2.86 32.22
CA VAL A 610 -7.96 -3.34 33.17
C VAL A 610 -9.20 -3.80 32.40
N VAL A 611 -9.37 -5.10 32.25
CA VAL A 611 -10.47 -5.69 31.47
C VAL A 611 -11.60 -6.17 32.39
N PRO A 612 -12.86 -5.75 32.17
CA PRO A 612 -13.99 -6.18 32.98
C PRO A 612 -14.53 -7.56 32.57
N HIS A 613 -15.27 -8.21 33.47
CA HIS A 613 -15.94 -9.49 33.18
C HIS A 613 -16.84 -9.43 31.94
N ARG A 614 -17.65 -8.35 31.80
CA ARG A 614 -18.59 -8.17 30.68
C ARG A 614 -17.93 -8.29 29.31
N GLY A 615 -16.71 -7.77 29.14
CA GLY A 615 -16.03 -7.76 27.85
C GLY A 615 -15.71 -9.19 27.40
N VAL A 616 -15.23 -10.01 28.34
CA VAL A 616 -14.87 -11.41 28.08
C VAL A 616 -16.14 -12.24 27.83
N VAL A 617 -17.19 -12.04 28.63
CA VAL A 617 -18.46 -12.76 28.48
C VAL A 617 -19.14 -12.40 27.15
N ASN A 618 -19.14 -11.13 26.76
CA ASN A 618 -19.63 -10.67 25.46
C ASN A 618 -18.91 -11.38 24.31
N LEU A 619 -17.57 -11.35 24.31
CA LEU A 619 -16.78 -11.97 23.25
C LEU A 619 -17.02 -13.48 23.14
N VAL A 620 -16.93 -14.21 24.27
CA VAL A 620 -17.13 -15.66 24.28
C VAL A 620 -18.51 -16.05 23.76
N THR A 621 -19.55 -15.32 24.19
CA THR A 621 -20.91 -15.55 23.71
C THR A 621 -21.03 -15.24 22.22
N GLY A 622 -20.44 -14.13 21.76
CA GLY A 622 -20.44 -13.71 20.35
C GLY A 622 -19.71 -14.66 19.40
N LEU A 623 -18.69 -15.37 19.88
CA LEU A 623 -17.96 -16.39 19.11
C LEU A 623 -18.66 -17.78 19.11
N GLY A 624 -19.75 -17.93 19.87
CA GLY A 624 -20.62 -19.09 19.83
C GLY A 624 -19.99 -20.38 20.38
N PHE A 625 -19.23 -20.29 21.48
CA PHE A 625 -18.74 -21.48 22.19
C PHE A 625 -19.90 -22.31 22.76
N THR A 626 -19.77 -23.63 22.74
CA THR A 626 -20.74 -24.60 23.26
C THR A 626 -20.07 -25.61 24.23
N GLU A 627 -20.85 -26.57 24.72
CA GLU A 627 -20.38 -27.67 25.58
C GLU A 627 -19.50 -28.70 24.85
N ARG A 628 -19.41 -28.63 23.51
CA ARG A 628 -18.60 -29.54 22.69
C ARG A 628 -17.16 -29.07 22.53
N GLU A 629 -16.87 -27.84 22.91
CA GLU A 629 -15.59 -27.20 22.66
C GLU A 629 -14.51 -27.80 23.55
N ARG A 630 -13.40 -28.19 22.90
CA ARG A 630 -12.17 -28.59 23.56
C ARG A 630 -11.06 -27.71 23.00
N MET A 631 -10.68 -26.70 23.75
CA MET A 631 -9.75 -25.67 23.29
C MET A 631 -8.36 -25.89 23.88
N LEU A 632 -7.35 -25.84 23.02
CA LEU A 632 -5.95 -25.95 23.45
C LEU A 632 -5.51 -24.65 24.13
N LEU A 633 -5.07 -24.72 25.39
CA LEU A 633 -4.36 -23.65 26.08
C LEU A 633 -2.88 -23.72 25.70
N LEU A 634 -2.54 -23.04 24.62
CA LEU A 634 -1.17 -22.92 24.10
C LEU A 634 -0.52 -21.62 24.57
N THR A 635 -1.30 -20.56 24.78
CA THR A 635 -0.75 -19.22 24.96
C THR A 635 -0.30 -18.96 26.40
N SER A 636 0.77 -18.17 26.58
CA SER A 636 1.16 -17.64 27.89
C SER A 636 0.07 -16.73 28.46
N LEU A 637 -0.14 -16.81 29.79
CA LEU A 637 -1.17 -16.02 30.47
C LEU A 637 -0.92 -14.51 30.47
N SER A 638 0.32 -14.09 30.19
CA SER A 638 0.65 -12.67 30.05
C SER A 638 0.12 -12.08 28.75
N PHE A 639 -0.49 -12.90 27.87
CA PHE A 639 -1.26 -12.46 26.71
C PHE A 639 -2.75 -12.71 26.93
N ASP A 640 -3.56 -11.73 26.57
CA ASP A 640 -5.01 -11.73 26.77
C ASP A 640 -5.76 -12.81 25.99
N ILE A 641 -5.23 -13.24 24.84
CA ILE A 641 -5.82 -14.32 24.04
C ILE A 641 -5.89 -15.65 24.80
N ALA A 642 -5.05 -15.85 25.83
CA ALA A 642 -5.14 -17.00 26.74
C ALA A 642 -6.44 -16.99 27.56
N ALA A 643 -7.02 -15.81 27.84
CA ALA A 643 -8.30 -15.72 28.51
C ALA A 643 -9.44 -16.31 27.65
N LEU A 644 -9.36 -16.24 26.32
CA LEU A 644 -10.31 -16.93 25.44
C LEU A 644 -10.12 -18.45 25.52
N GLU A 645 -8.88 -18.93 25.49
CA GLU A 645 -8.52 -20.36 25.58
C GLU A 645 -9.05 -21.00 26.87
N ILE A 646 -9.12 -20.23 27.95
CA ILE A 646 -9.60 -20.67 29.26
C ILE A 646 -11.11 -20.48 29.40
N PHE A 647 -11.60 -19.25 29.27
CA PHE A 647 -12.97 -18.92 29.63
C PHE A 647 -13.98 -19.22 28.52
N GLY A 648 -13.52 -19.31 27.26
CA GLY A 648 -14.33 -19.75 26.13
C GLY A 648 -15.01 -21.09 26.38
N PRO A 649 -14.25 -22.20 26.51
CA PRO A 649 -14.83 -23.50 26.80
C PRO A 649 -15.46 -23.58 28.20
N LEU A 650 -14.84 -23.00 29.24
CA LEU A 650 -15.31 -23.20 30.63
C LEU A 650 -16.68 -22.59 30.92
N THR A 651 -17.00 -21.44 30.32
CA THR A 651 -18.31 -20.80 30.52
C THR A 651 -19.41 -21.48 29.70
N ALA A 652 -19.04 -22.09 28.57
CA ALA A 652 -19.95 -22.82 27.69
C ALA A 652 -20.22 -24.27 28.14
N GLY A 653 -19.39 -24.84 29.02
CA GLY A 653 -19.49 -26.23 29.49
C GLY A 653 -18.56 -27.21 28.76
N GLY A 654 -17.65 -26.70 27.92
CA GLY A 654 -16.59 -27.47 27.25
C GLY A 654 -15.38 -27.72 28.16
N ALA A 655 -14.22 -28.01 27.57
CA ALA A 655 -12.98 -28.31 28.30
C ALA A 655 -11.77 -27.51 27.78
N VAL A 656 -10.85 -27.18 28.69
CA VAL A 656 -9.52 -26.64 28.39
C VAL A 656 -8.52 -27.79 28.31
N VAL A 657 -7.74 -27.88 27.23
CA VAL A 657 -6.67 -28.87 27.05
C VAL A 657 -5.32 -28.17 27.26
N LEU A 658 -4.57 -28.55 28.28
CA LEU A 658 -3.30 -27.91 28.63
C LEU A 658 -2.17 -28.42 27.72
N ALA A 659 -1.60 -27.54 26.89
CA ALA A 659 -0.46 -27.92 26.06
C ALA A 659 0.81 -28.15 26.93
N PRO A 660 1.64 -29.15 26.60
CA PRO A 660 2.92 -29.37 27.29
C PRO A 660 3.89 -28.20 27.06
N PRO A 661 4.99 -28.11 27.84
CA PRO A 661 6.09 -27.20 27.55
C PRO A 661 6.58 -27.32 26.10
N TYR A 662 7.01 -26.22 25.52
CA TYR A 662 7.46 -26.16 24.12
C TYR A 662 8.69 -27.06 23.90
N GLY A 663 8.62 -27.96 22.91
CA GLY A 663 9.73 -28.86 22.54
C GLY A 663 9.45 -30.36 22.70
N ASP A 664 8.40 -30.73 23.44
CA ASP A 664 8.00 -32.13 23.59
C ASP A 664 7.25 -32.60 22.33
N GLY A 665 7.65 -33.75 21.76
CA GLY A 665 7.10 -34.31 20.53
C GLY A 665 5.63 -34.79 20.62
N GLU A 666 5.01 -34.63 21.78
CA GLU A 666 3.71 -35.22 22.15
C GLU A 666 2.50 -34.28 21.88
N LEU A 667 2.72 -33.04 21.43
CA LEU A 667 1.63 -32.07 21.24
C LEU A 667 0.52 -32.58 20.31
N GLY A 668 0.90 -33.18 19.17
CA GLY A 668 -0.07 -33.72 18.22
C GLY A 668 -0.85 -34.92 18.78
N GLU A 669 -0.18 -35.79 19.55
CA GLU A 669 -0.79 -36.94 20.20
C GLU A 669 -1.80 -36.50 21.27
N LEU A 670 -1.41 -35.56 22.14
CA LEU A 670 -2.31 -34.97 23.13
C LEU A 670 -3.55 -34.36 22.47
N MET A 671 -3.36 -33.59 21.39
CA MET A 671 -4.48 -32.95 20.69
C MET A 671 -5.45 -33.98 20.11
N ALA A 672 -4.92 -35.08 19.55
CA ALA A 672 -5.73 -36.17 19.01
C ALA A 672 -6.47 -36.94 20.12
N GLU A 673 -5.78 -37.33 21.19
CA GLU A 673 -6.37 -38.06 22.33
C GLU A 673 -7.41 -37.24 23.08
N ALA A 674 -7.11 -35.96 23.33
CA ALA A 674 -8.04 -35.04 23.96
C ALA A 674 -9.19 -34.61 23.03
N GLY A 675 -9.12 -34.92 21.73
CA GLY A 675 -10.13 -34.53 20.75
C GLY A 675 -10.30 -33.02 20.63
N VAL A 676 -9.18 -32.29 20.54
CA VAL A 676 -9.19 -30.82 20.43
C VAL A 676 -10.04 -30.38 19.24
N THR A 677 -10.96 -29.45 19.47
CA THR A 677 -11.88 -28.93 18.45
C THR A 677 -11.48 -27.54 17.95
N THR A 678 -10.79 -26.78 18.81
CA THR A 678 -10.41 -25.39 18.53
C THR A 678 -8.97 -25.14 18.93
N VAL A 679 -8.20 -24.57 18.00
CA VAL A 679 -6.84 -24.06 18.26
C VAL A 679 -6.83 -22.58 17.96
N GLN A 680 -6.18 -21.81 18.83
CA GLN A 680 -5.89 -20.41 18.60
C GLN A 680 -4.38 -20.20 18.67
N ALA A 681 -3.82 -19.48 17.70
CA ALA A 681 -2.45 -18.98 17.79
C ALA A 681 -2.20 -17.87 16.73
N PRO A 682 -1.14 -17.06 16.90
CA PRO A 682 -0.69 -16.15 15.84
C PRO A 682 -0.22 -16.89 14.58
N PRO A 683 -0.25 -16.25 13.39
CA PRO A 683 0.24 -16.82 12.13
C PRO A 683 1.61 -17.51 12.25
N SER A 684 2.60 -16.86 12.86
CA SER A 684 3.95 -17.44 13.01
C SER A 684 3.95 -18.76 13.79
N VAL A 685 3.11 -18.86 14.83
CA VAL A 685 3.00 -20.06 15.67
C VAL A 685 2.20 -21.14 14.95
N LEU A 686 1.12 -20.76 14.26
CA LEU A 686 0.34 -21.69 13.44
C LEU A 686 1.19 -22.34 12.35
N GLU A 687 2.11 -21.59 11.74
CA GLU A 687 3.05 -22.13 10.77
C GLU A 687 4.00 -23.16 11.40
N GLU A 688 4.53 -22.88 12.59
CA GLU A 688 5.44 -23.79 13.31
C GLU A 688 4.74 -25.09 13.75
N ILE A 689 3.48 -25.01 14.19
CA ILE A 689 2.73 -26.16 14.71
C ILE A 689 1.86 -26.84 13.64
N LEU A 690 1.85 -26.35 12.40
CA LEU A 690 0.92 -26.77 11.36
C LEU A 690 0.91 -28.30 11.15
N GLU A 691 2.09 -28.91 11.12
CA GLU A 691 2.27 -30.36 10.93
C GLU A 691 1.82 -31.19 12.15
N ARG A 692 1.70 -30.55 13.32
CA ARG A 692 1.25 -31.16 14.57
C ARG A 692 -0.26 -31.01 14.78
N LEU A 693 -0.94 -30.20 13.96
CA LEU A 693 -2.39 -30.04 14.05
C LEU A 693 -3.10 -31.33 13.60
N PRO A 694 -4.14 -31.79 14.30
CA PRO A 694 -4.89 -32.97 13.90
C PRO A 694 -5.62 -32.72 12.58
N ALA A 695 -5.65 -33.73 11.72
CA ALA A 695 -6.41 -33.67 10.47
C ALA A 695 -7.92 -33.57 10.77
N GLY A 696 -8.61 -32.67 10.09
CA GLY A 696 -10.05 -32.46 10.28
C GLY A 696 -10.40 -31.63 11.51
N LEU A 697 -9.48 -30.82 12.02
CA LEU A 697 -9.74 -29.89 13.11
C LEU A 697 -10.94 -28.99 12.75
N PRO A 698 -12.00 -28.91 13.59
CA PRO A 698 -13.18 -28.13 13.26
C PRO A 698 -12.89 -26.64 13.00
N ARG A 699 -12.08 -26.02 13.86
CA ARG A 699 -11.92 -24.57 13.87
C ARG A 699 -10.51 -24.13 14.26
N VAL A 700 -9.95 -23.19 13.50
CA VAL A 700 -8.70 -22.47 13.83
C VAL A 700 -8.98 -20.98 13.94
N PHE A 701 -8.50 -20.38 15.01
CA PHE A 701 -8.44 -18.94 15.21
C PHE A 701 -7.01 -18.46 15.01
N SER A 702 -6.83 -17.51 14.09
CA SER A 702 -5.56 -16.84 13.83
C SER A 702 -5.71 -15.37 14.16
N GLY A 703 -4.77 -14.77 14.87
CA GLY A 703 -4.83 -13.36 15.19
C GLY A 703 -3.59 -12.85 15.89
N GLY A 704 -3.46 -11.53 15.99
CA GLY A 704 -2.29 -10.90 16.58
C GLY A 704 -1.16 -10.61 15.58
N GLU A 705 -1.25 -11.06 14.32
CA GLU A 705 -0.39 -10.63 13.21
C GLU A 705 -1.18 -10.62 11.90
N PRO A 706 -0.73 -9.91 10.86
CA PRO A 706 -1.26 -10.10 9.51
C PRO A 706 -1.15 -11.58 9.09
N LEU A 707 -2.26 -12.18 8.66
CA LEU A 707 -2.30 -13.57 8.22
C LEU A 707 -1.94 -13.68 6.72
N PRO A 708 -0.86 -14.37 6.35
CA PRO A 708 -0.52 -14.57 4.94
C PRO A 708 -1.55 -15.45 4.22
N VAL A 709 -1.95 -15.06 3.01
CA VAL A 709 -2.87 -15.84 2.15
C VAL A 709 -2.33 -17.26 1.89
N SER A 710 -1.02 -17.39 1.68
CA SER A 710 -0.34 -18.68 1.48
C SER A 710 -0.45 -19.61 2.70
N LEU A 711 -0.35 -19.07 3.92
CA LEU A 711 -0.52 -19.82 5.16
C LEU A 711 -2.00 -20.20 5.35
N ALA A 712 -2.94 -19.29 5.09
CA ALA A 712 -4.37 -19.58 5.17
C ALA A 712 -4.77 -20.77 4.27
N GLY A 713 -4.24 -20.82 3.04
CA GLY A 713 -4.46 -21.95 2.13
C GLY A 713 -3.93 -23.29 2.65
N ARG A 714 -2.81 -23.29 3.39
CA ARG A 714 -2.28 -24.49 4.05
C ARG A 714 -3.13 -24.91 5.26
N ILE A 715 -3.57 -23.97 6.10
CA ILE A 715 -4.43 -24.25 7.25
C ILE A 715 -5.76 -24.87 6.82
N HIS A 716 -6.37 -24.39 5.73
CA HIS A 716 -7.60 -24.97 5.18
C HIS A 716 -7.50 -26.45 4.73
N ARG A 717 -6.28 -27.01 4.61
CA ARG A 717 -6.09 -28.44 4.33
C ARG A 717 -6.30 -29.30 5.56
N VAL A 718 -6.08 -28.76 6.76
CA VAL A 718 -6.19 -29.48 8.04
C VAL A 718 -7.41 -29.05 8.86
N ALA A 719 -7.92 -27.83 8.63
CA ALA A 719 -9.03 -27.25 9.39
C ALA A 719 -10.29 -27.01 8.54
N GLY A 720 -11.47 -27.26 9.13
CA GLY A 720 -12.78 -27.01 8.52
C GLY A 720 -13.09 -25.52 8.38
N GLU A 721 -12.79 -24.75 9.44
CA GLU A 721 -12.94 -23.31 9.47
C GLU A 721 -11.65 -22.61 9.89
N LEU A 722 -11.36 -21.48 9.25
CA LEU A 722 -10.29 -20.56 9.63
C LEU A 722 -10.89 -19.18 9.84
N TRP A 723 -10.59 -18.58 10.99
CA TRP A 723 -10.99 -17.22 11.30
C TRP A 723 -9.75 -16.37 11.52
N ASN A 724 -9.68 -15.23 10.81
CA ASN A 724 -8.73 -14.18 11.07
C ASN A 724 -9.38 -13.19 12.05
N LEU A 725 -8.77 -13.03 13.22
CA LEU A 725 -9.28 -12.25 14.34
C LEU A 725 -8.35 -11.09 14.62
N TYR A 726 -8.94 -9.93 14.91
CA TYR A 726 -8.20 -8.72 15.22
C TYR A 726 -8.79 -8.05 16.47
N GLY A 727 -7.92 -7.59 17.35
CA GLY A 727 -8.29 -6.84 18.53
C GLY A 727 -7.05 -6.43 19.33
N PRO A 728 -6.99 -5.20 19.84
CA PRO A 728 -6.06 -4.83 20.89
C PRO A 728 -6.57 -5.27 22.27
N THR A 729 -5.66 -5.43 23.23
CA THR A 729 -6.00 -5.79 24.62
C THR A 729 -6.94 -4.78 25.28
N GLU A 730 -6.85 -3.52 24.89
CA GLU A 730 -7.73 -2.45 25.36
C GLU A 730 -9.20 -2.58 24.94
N THR A 731 -9.53 -3.50 24.04
CA THR A 731 -10.92 -3.80 23.62
C THR A 731 -11.28 -5.28 23.81
N THR A 732 -10.61 -5.92 24.78
CA THR A 732 -10.85 -7.30 25.22
C THR A 732 -10.64 -8.33 24.12
N ILE A 733 -9.38 -8.74 23.94
CA ILE A 733 -8.96 -9.88 23.11
C ILE A 733 -9.22 -9.65 21.61
N TRP A 734 -10.45 -9.85 21.13
CA TRP A 734 -10.84 -9.74 19.73
C TRP A 734 -12.05 -8.82 19.58
N SER A 735 -11.99 -7.93 18.60
CA SER A 735 -13.03 -6.93 18.31
C SER A 735 -13.57 -7.06 16.89
N LEU A 736 -12.77 -7.57 15.97
CA LEU A 736 -13.15 -7.87 14.60
C LEU A 736 -12.91 -9.35 14.29
N ALA A 737 -13.76 -9.92 13.45
CA ALA A 737 -13.65 -11.29 12.99
C ALA A 737 -13.92 -11.41 11.49
N HIS A 738 -13.06 -12.17 10.81
CA HIS A 738 -13.22 -12.53 9.41
C HIS A 738 -13.17 -14.05 9.26
N ARG A 739 -14.24 -14.65 8.73
CA ARG A 739 -14.21 -16.06 8.33
C ARG A 739 -13.53 -16.16 6.98
N VAL A 740 -12.30 -16.68 6.96
CA VAL A 740 -11.47 -16.72 5.75
C VAL A 740 -12.09 -17.70 4.75
N PRO A 741 -12.44 -17.26 3.52
CA PRO A 741 -12.94 -18.16 2.50
C PRO A 741 -11.81 -19.03 1.94
N LYS A 742 -12.15 -20.25 1.52
CA LYS A 742 -11.19 -21.11 0.80
C LYS A 742 -10.80 -20.45 -0.52
N GLY A 743 -9.50 -20.27 -0.75
CA GLY A 743 -8.99 -19.63 -1.96
C GLY A 743 -9.04 -18.09 -1.93
N ALA A 744 -9.07 -17.48 -0.74
CA ALA A 744 -8.93 -16.02 -0.61
C ALA A 744 -7.70 -15.50 -1.36
N GLU A 745 -7.86 -14.40 -2.11
CA GLU A 745 -6.77 -13.72 -2.84
C GLU A 745 -6.19 -12.53 -2.06
N SER A 746 -6.96 -12.00 -1.12
CA SER A 746 -6.59 -10.92 -0.20
C SER A 746 -7.00 -11.26 1.23
N MET A 747 -6.49 -10.52 2.21
CA MET A 747 -6.76 -10.77 3.63
C MET A 747 -7.44 -9.59 4.31
N SER A 748 -8.59 -9.86 4.92
CA SER A 748 -9.36 -8.89 5.70
C SER A 748 -9.23 -9.17 7.20
N ILE A 749 -9.27 -8.13 8.03
CA ILE A 749 -9.43 -8.25 9.49
C ILE A 749 -10.90 -8.31 9.91
N GLY A 750 -11.82 -8.18 8.95
CA GLY A 750 -13.23 -8.56 9.09
C GLY A 750 -14.17 -7.47 9.56
N MET A 751 -15.23 -7.90 10.22
CA MET A 751 -16.32 -7.06 10.73
C MET A 751 -16.36 -7.07 12.25
N PRO A 752 -16.95 -6.05 12.89
CA PRO A 752 -17.11 -6.01 14.34
C PRO A 752 -17.87 -7.22 14.88
N VAL A 753 -17.36 -7.80 15.96
CA VAL A 753 -18.06 -8.85 16.72
C VAL A 753 -19.28 -8.27 17.45
N ALA A 754 -20.12 -9.14 18.02
CA ALA A 754 -21.32 -8.71 18.73
C ALA A 754 -21.00 -7.67 19.83
N GLY A 755 -21.83 -6.63 19.93
CA GLY A 755 -21.65 -5.55 20.91
C GLY A 755 -20.44 -4.65 20.68
N THR A 756 -19.79 -4.75 19.51
CA THR A 756 -18.63 -3.92 19.14
C THR A 756 -18.99 -2.95 18.02
N THR A 757 -18.36 -1.78 18.02
CA THR A 757 -18.44 -0.81 16.92
C THR A 757 -17.04 -0.49 16.43
N ALA A 758 -16.85 -0.35 15.11
CA ALA A 758 -15.56 -0.01 14.51
C ALA A 758 -15.69 1.19 13.57
N TYR A 759 -15.20 2.34 14.01
CA TYR A 759 -15.15 3.57 13.24
C TYR A 759 -13.79 3.67 12.52
N VAL A 760 -13.79 4.14 11.27
CA VAL A 760 -12.56 4.51 10.54
C VAL A 760 -12.57 6.01 10.36
N LEU A 761 -11.70 6.71 11.07
CA LEU A 761 -11.73 8.16 11.22
C LEU A 761 -10.43 8.82 10.74
N ASP A 762 -10.54 10.07 10.30
CA ASP A 762 -9.37 10.92 10.06
C ASP A 762 -8.89 11.62 11.34
N GLU A 763 -7.82 12.42 11.22
CA GLU A 763 -7.26 13.17 12.35
C GLU A 763 -8.23 14.18 12.97
N ALA A 764 -9.25 14.61 12.22
CA ALA A 764 -10.29 15.53 12.68
C ALA A 764 -11.45 14.81 13.40
N MET A 765 -11.35 13.49 13.60
CA MET A 765 -12.41 12.62 14.13
C MET A 765 -13.66 12.58 13.24
N GLU A 766 -13.52 12.76 11.93
CA GLU A 766 -14.61 12.58 10.97
C GLU A 766 -14.50 11.22 10.25
N PRO A 767 -15.64 10.60 9.89
CA PRO A 767 -15.63 9.34 9.16
C PRO A 767 -15.05 9.52 7.76
N VAL A 768 -14.17 8.61 7.36
CA VAL A 768 -13.62 8.60 6.00
C VAL A 768 -14.50 7.79 5.04
N PRO A 769 -14.57 8.13 3.74
CA PRO A 769 -15.27 7.34 2.75
C PRO A 769 -14.75 5.90 2.66
N SER A 770 -15.58 4.97 2.16
CA SER A 770 -15.11 3.60 1.90
C SER A 770 -13.97 3.59 0.85
N GLY A 771 -12.95 2.77 1.08
CA GLY A 771 -11.71 2.74 0.31
C GLY A 771 -10.61 3.67 0.84
N VAL A 772 -10.96 4.76 1.55
CA VAL A 772 -9.98 5.71 2.10
C VAL A 772 -9.37 5.18 3.38
N ALA A 773 -8.06 5.36 3.53
CA ALA A 773 -7.34 5.00 4.75
C ALA A 773 -7.70 5.95 5.91
N GLY A 774 -7.91 5.40 7.09
CA GLY A 774 -8.09 6.16 8.32
C GLY A 774 -7.65 5.35 9.54
N GLU A 775 -7.64 5.99 10.70
CA GLU A 775 -7.33 5.33 11.96
C GLU A 775 -8.56 4.57 12.47
N LEU A 776 -8.33 3.35 12.98
CA LEU A 776 -9.37 2.51 13.56
C LEU A 776 -9.67 2.92 15.00
N PHE A 777 -10.96 3.13 15.31
CA PHE A 777 -11.48 3.37 16.65
C PHE A 777 -12.51 2.30 17.00
N LEU A 778 -12.38 1.73 18.19
CA LEU A 778 -13.21 0.60 18.64
C LEU A 778 -14.08 1.00 19.84
N GLY A 779 -15.38 0.79 19.73
CA GLY A 779 -16.36 1.07 20.78
C GLY A 779 -17.15 -0.17 21.21
N GLY A 780 -17.98 -0.01 22.24
CA GLY A 780 -18.91 -1.04 22.71
C GLY A 780 -18.45 -1.78 23.97
N ASP A 781 -19.02 -2.96 24.21
CA ASP A 781 -18.90 -3.68 25.49
C ASP A 781 -17.53 -4.31 25.73
N GLY A 782 -16.74 -4.48 24.65
CA GLY A 782 -15.36 -4.95 24.73
C GLY A 782 -14.38 -3.90 25.27
N VAL A 783 -14.74 -2.61 25.31
CA VAL A 783 -13.82 -1.54 25.71
C VAL A 783 -13.41 -1.68 27.18
N ALA A 784 -12.10 -1.78 27.42
CA ALA A 784 -11.52 -1.90 28.75
C ALA A 784 -11.83 -0.67 29.63
N ARG A 785 -11.68 -0.81 30.95
CA ARG A 785 -11.85 0.33 31.87
C ARG A 785 -10.79 1.42 31.62
N GLY A 786 -9.59 1.03 31.23
CA GLY A 786 -8.45 1.91 30.98
C GLY A 786 -7.15 1.28 31.43
N TYR A 787 -6.15 2.12 31.66
CA TYR A 787 -4.85 1.72 32.17
C TYR A 787 -4.77 1.89 33.70
N ARG A 788 -4.34 0.84 34.40
CA ARG A 788 -4.18 0.83 35.86
C ARG A 788 -3.27 1.96 36.30
N GLY A 789 -3.73 2.80 37.22
CA GLY A 789 -2.95 3.89 37.79
C GLY A 789 -2.57 5.02 36.81
N ARG A 790 -3.10 5.05 35.58
CA ARG A 790 -2.69 6.00 34.53
C ARG A 790 -3.88 6.75 33.91
N PRO A 791 -4.51 7.67 34.66
CA PRO A 791 -5.69 8.40 34.17
C PRO A 791 -5.39 9.29 32.96
N GLY A 792 -4.19 9.91 32.88
CA GLY A 792 -3.79 10.74 31.74
C GLY A 792 -3.74 9.95 30.43
N LEU A 793 -2.97 8.85 30.42
CA LEU A 793 -2.88 7.96 29.25
C LEU A 793 -4.24 7.31 28.92
N THR A 794 -5.06 7.04 29.94
CA THR A 794 -6.43 6.53 29.72
C THR A 794 -7.28 7.57 29.00
N ALA A 795 -7.27 8.83 29.41
CA ALA A 795 -8.04 9.89 28.76
C ALA A 795 -7.57 10.17 27.32
N GLU A 796 -6.28 10.00 27.04
CA GLU A 796 -5.71 10.14 25.69
C GLU A 796 -6.18 9.05 24.72
N ARG A 797 -6.26 7.80 25.20
CA ARG A 797 -6.55 6.63 24.34
C ARG A 797 -8.00 6.16 24.38
N PHE A 798 -8.74 6.46 25.44
CA PHE A 798 -10.16 6.11 25.61
C PHE A 798 -11.00 7.39 25.52
N VAL A 799 -11.27 7.82 24.30
CA VAL A 799 -11.93 9.08 23.97
C VAL A 799 -13.46 8.96 24.00
N PRO A 800 -14.21 10.05 24.15
CA PRO A 800 -15.67 10.02 24.01
C PRO A 800 -16.10 9.60 22.60
N ASP A 801 -17.18 8.82 22.49
CA ASP A 801 -17.80 8.49 21.20
C ASP A 801 -18.65 9.68 20.69
N PRO A 802 -18.27 10.33 19.57
CA PRO A 802 -19.00 11.48 19.05
C PRO A 802 -20.23 11.09 18.19
N PHE A 803 -20.41 9.81 17.88
CA PHE A 803 -21.44 9.32 16.96
C PHE A 803 -22.53 8.48 17.65
N GLY A 804 -22.19 7.82 18.76
CA GLY A 804 -23.08 6.93 19.50
C GLY A 804 -23.92 7.59 20.60
N ARG A 805 -24.44 6.76 21.52
CA ARG A 805 -25.35 7.15 22.62
C ARG A 805 -24.62 7.46 23.95
N GLY A 806 -23.39 7.96 23.91
CA GLY A 806 -22.62 8.37 25.10
C GLY A 806 -21.62 7.34 25.66
N GLY A 807 -21.01 6.51 24.79
CA GLY A 807 -19.96 5.55 25.15
C GLY A 807 -18.52 6.11 25.03
N ARG A 808 -17.53 5.22 25.13
CA ARG A 808 -16.10 5.51 24.88
C ARG A 808 -15.60 4.72 23.68
N LEU A 809 -14.69 5.32 22.93
CA LEU A 809 -13.92 4.68 21.86
C LEU A 809 -12.48 4.50 22.31
N TYR A 810 -11.89 3.35 22.00
CA TYR A 810 -10.46 3.14 22.09
C TYR A 810 -9.79 3.49 20.76
N ARG A 811 -8.82 4.41 20.81
CA ARG A 811 -7.99 4.85 19.69
C ARG A 811 -6.83 3.86 19.48
N THR A 812 -6.90 3.07 18.42
CA THR A 812 -6.00 1.90 18.26
C THR A 812 -4.58 2.25 17.79
N GLY A 813 -4.41 3.36 17.06
CA GLY A 813 -3.21 3.67 16.30
C GLY A 813 -3.03 2.83 15.02
N ASP A 814 -3.98 1.96 14.68
CA ASP A 814 -3.93 1.12 13.49
C ASP A 814 -4.59 1.84 12.31
N LEU A 815 -3.92 1.84 11.16
CA LEU A 815 -4.44 2.36 9.90
C LEU A 815 -5.16 1.24 9.16
N VAL A 816 -6.40 1.51 8.77
CA VAL A 816 -7.26 0.58 8.05
C VAL A 816 -7.98 1.29 6.93
N ARG A 817 -8.48 0.54 5.95
CA ARG A 817 -9.51 1.01 5.03
C ARG A 817 -10.68 0.05 4.98
N ARG A 818 -11.86 0.59 4.69
CA ARG A 818 -13.06 -0.21 4.52
C ARG A 818 -13.22 -0.65 3.07
N LEU A 819 -13.36 -1.95 2.85
CA LEU A 819 -13.56 -2.54 1.54
C LEU A 819 -15.04 -2.42 1.10
N PRO A 820 -15.34 -2.59 -0.19
CA PRO A 820 -16.71 -2.52 -0.71
C PRO A 820 -17.68 -3.52 -0.07
N ASP A 821 -17.19 -4.71 0.32
CA ASP A 821 -17.96 -5.74 1.04
C ASP A 821 -18.27 -5.36 2.51
N GLY A 822 -17.72 -4.23 2.96
CA GLY A 822 -17.89 -3.66 4.27
C GLY A 822 -16.85 -4.07 5.29
N THR A 823 -16.03 -5.08 4.98
CA THR A 823 -14.95 -5.55 5.86
C THR A 823 -13.79 -4.57 5.89
N LEU A 824 -12.90 -4.72 6.88
CA LEU A 824 -11.75 -3.85 7.05
C LEU A 824 -10.47 -4.54 6.59
N GLU A 825 -9.63 -3.79 5.86
CA GLU A 825 -8.27 -4.18 5.52
C GLU A 825 -7.28 -3.42 6.41
N PHE A 826 -6.29 -4.13 6.93
CA PHE A 826 -5.23 -3.55 7.74
C PHE A 826 -4.10 -3.03 6.86
N LEU A 827 -3.76 -1.74 6.98
CA LEU A 827 -2.75 -1.07 6.17
C LEU A 827 -1.43 -0.86 6.92
N GLY A 828 -1.45 -0.92 8.25
CA GLY A 828 -0.27 -0.70 9.08
C GLY A 828 -0.60 0.04 10.37
N ARG A 829 0.41 0.69 10.95
CA ARG A 829 0.27 1.53 12.15
C ARG A 829 0.64 2.98 11.83
N ALA A 830 -0.04 3.90 12.51
CA ALA A 830 0.28 5.31 12.49
C ALA A 830 1.44 5.67 13.45
N ASP A 831 1.82 4.75 14.34
CA ASP A 831 2.91 4.88 15.32
C ASP A 831 4.01 3.83 15.12
N ASP A 832 5.10 3.94 15.91
CA ASP A 832 6.30 3.08 15.84
C ASP A 832 6.10 1.67 16.43
N GLN A 833 4.87 1.29 16.75
CA GLN A 833 4.58 0.00 17.36
C GLN A 833 4.56 -1.12 16.30
N VAL A 834 5.06 -2.29 16.69
CA VAL A 834 5.17 -3.45 15.79
C VAL A 834 4.63 -4.70 16.46
N LYS A 835 4.29 -5.70 15.64
CA LYS A 835 3.97 -7.06 16.10
C LYS A 835 5.00 -8.03 15.53
N VAL A 836 5.65 -8.80 16.41
CA VAL A 836 6.65 -9.81 16.05
C VAL A 836 6.28 -11.11 16.76
N ARG A 837 6.01 -12.17 15.99
CA ARG A 837 5.55 -13.48 16.48
C ARG A 837 4.30 -13.40 17.37
N GLY A 838 3.36 -12.53 17.01
CA GLY A 838 2.13 -12.23 17.74
C GLY A 838 2.31 -11.38 19.00
N VAL A 839 3.55 -11.00 19.33
CA VAL A 839 3.87 -10.17 20.49
C VAL A 839 3.86 -8.71 20.08
N ARG A 840 3.11 -7.89 20.83
CA ARG A 840 3.08 -6.44 20.68
C ARG A 840 4.34 -5.83 21.28
N ILE A 841 5.20 -5.25 20.45
CA ILE A 841 6.49 -4.67 20.84
C ILE A 841 6.46 -3.18 20.51
N GLU A 842 6.80 -2.35 21.49
CA GLU A 842 7.08 -0.93 21.29
C GLU A 842 8.58 -0.80 21.04
N LEU A 843 8.99 -0.37 19.85
CA LEU A 843 10.41 -0.24 19.50
C LEU A 843 11.13 0.69 20.49
N GLY A 844 10.45 1.75 20.94
CA GLY A 844 10.94 2.67 21.97
C GLY A 844 11.27 2.01 23.31
N GLU A 845 10.61 0.91 23.69
CA GLU A 845 10.92 0.17 24.94
C GLU A 845 12.27 -0.56 24.83
N VAL A 846 12.56 -1.12 23.66
CA VAL A 846 13.85 -1.74 23.35
C VAL A 846 14.95 -0.68 23.26
N GLU A 847 14.66 0.43 22.59
CA GLU A 847 15.57 1.58 22.47
C GLU A 847 15.90 2.20 23.84
N ALA A 848 14.90 2.39 24.71
CA ALA A 848 15.08 2.92 26.05
C ALA A 848 15.90 1.96 26.93
N ALA A 849 15.64 0.65 26.85
CA ALA A 849 16.45 -0.35 27.54
C ALA A 849 17.90 -0.33 27.05
N LEU A 850 18.14 -0.26 25.73
CA LEU A 850 19.49 -0.16 25.16
C LEU A 850 20.20 1.13 25.57
N ALA A 851 19.50 2.26 25.59
CA ALA A 851 20.04 3.54 26.01
C ALA A 851 20.47 3.57 27.49
N ALA A 852 19.97 2.66 28.33
CA ALA A 852 20.40 2.50 29.72
C ALA A 852 21.76 1.76 29.86
N HIS A 853 22.30 1.19 28.78
CA HIS A 853 23.60 0.53 28.80
C HIS A 853 24.75 1.57 28.74
N PRO A 854 25.75 1.54 29.65
CA PRO A 854 26.80 2.57 29.73
C PRO A 854 27.64 2.78 28.47
N GLY A 855 27.77 1.74 27.64
CA GLY A 855 28.53 1.80 26.38
C GLY A 855 27.68 1.93 25.11
N VAL A 856 26.38 2.25 25.22
CA VAL A 856 25.51 2.57 24.08
C VAL A 856 25.25 4.07 24.07
N ARG A 857 25.65 4.74 22.98
CA ARG A 857 25.47 6.19 22.82
C ARG A 857 24.13 6.52 22.16
N ARG A 858 23.72 5.68 21.21
CA ARG A 858 22.40 5.70 20.56
C ARG A 858 21.99 4.29 20.17
N ALA A 859 20.69 4.04 20.20
CA ALA A 859 20.10 2.81 19.71
C ALA A 859 18.80 3.13 18.97
N VAL A 860 18.55 2.38 17.90
CA VAL A 860 17.27 2.33 17.19
C VAL A 860 16.88 0.88 17.03
N ALA A 861 15.65 0.52 17.36
CA ALA A 861 15.12 -0.80 17.09
C ALA A 861 14.25 -0.74 15.82
N ALA A 862 14.29 -1.78 15.00
CA ALA A 862 13.40 -1.94 13.85
C ALA A 862 13.07 -3.41 13.62
N VAL A 863 11.98 -3.66 12.91
CA VAL A 863 11.63 -5.01 12.44
C VAL A 863 12.06 -5.12 10.99
N ARG A 864 12.77 -6.20 10.67
CA ARG A 864 13.37 -6.47 9.37
C ARG A 864 12.82 -7.79 8.84
N ASP A 865 12.24 -7.75 7.64
CA ASP A 865 11.75 -8.94 6.95
C ASP A 865 12.88 -9.69 6.22
N ASP A 866 14.00 -9.00 5.95
CA ASP A 866 15.21 -9.50 5.31
C ASP A 866 16.23 -10.12 6.28
N ALA A 867 15.87 -10.32 7.56
CA ALA A 867 16.73 -10.99 8.51
C ALA A 867 16.83 -12.51 8.25
N PRO A 868 17.96 -13.18 8.59
CA PRO A 868 18.07 -14.63 8.49
C PRO A 868 16.96 -15.33 9.29
N GLY A 869 16.09 -16.09 8.60
CA GLY A 869 14.93 -16.75 9.20
C GLY A 869 13.61 -15.96 9.12
N GLY A 870 13.56 -14.86 8.36
CA GLY A 870 12.37 -14.04 8.12
C GLY A 870 12.22 -12.89 9.11
N ARG A 871 10.98 -12.41 9.28
CA ARG A 871 10.64 -11.22 10.10
C ARG A 871 11.20 -11.29 11.52
N ALA A 872 12.13 -10.39 11.85
CA ALA A 872 12.78 -10.37 13.16
C ALA A 872 13.05 -8.95 13.69
N LEU A 873 13.15 -8.82 15.01
CA LEU A 873 13.56 -7.59 15.69
C LEU A 873 15.09 -7.42 15.60
N VAL A 874 15.55 -6.27 15.13
CA VAL A 874 16.95 -5.88 14.95
C VAL A 874 17.22 -4.59 15.71
N ALA A 875 18.36 -4.51 16.41
CA ALA A 875 18.83 -3.28 17.05
C ALA A 875 20.05 -2.70 16.35
N TYR A 876 19.95 -1.45 15.95
CA TYR A 876 21.04 -0.67 15.38
C TYR A 876 21.65 0.18 16.48
N VAL A 877 22.94 0.00 16.75
CA VAL A 877 23.62 0.57 17.93
C VAL A 877 24.86 1.36 17.56
N ASP A 878 25.01 2.54 18.17
CA ASP A 878 26.25 3.33 18.15
C ASP A 878 26.98 3.16 19.48
N THR A 879 28.10 2.45 19.46
CA THR A 879 28.96 2.20 20.63
C THR A 879 30.20 3.09 20.66
N GLY A 880 30.44 3.89 19.61
CA GLY A 880 31.58 4.81 19.54
C GLY A 880 32.95 4.23 19.13
N THR A 881 33.07 2.93 18.79
CA THR A 881 34.32 2.31 18.28
C THR A 881 34.07 1.38 17.07
N ASP A 882 35.09 1.16 16.22
CA ASP A 882 35.01 0.35 14.98
C ASP A 882 34.95 -1.15 15.29
N THR A 883 33.85 -1.82 14.95
CA THR A 883 33.80 -3.30 14.93
C THR A 883 33.43 -3.81 13.55
N SER A 884 34.27 -4.70 13.02
CA SER A 884 33.96 -5.60 11.92
C SER A 884 32.92 -6.64 12.39
N ALA A 885 31.90 -6.90 11.58
CA ALA A 885 30.88 -7.91 11.86
C ALA A 885 31.52 -9.32 11.99
N ASP A 886 31.27 -9.99 13.12
CA ASP A 886 31.71 -11.38 13.35
C ASP A 886 30.48 -12.30 13.40
N THR A 887 30.35 -13.17 12.40
CA THR A 887 29.29 -14.17 12.25
C THR A 887 29.83 -15.55 12.63
N SER A 888 29.70 -15.92 13.91
CA SER A 888 29.84 -17.32 14.31
C SER A 888 28.61 -17.80 15.09
N ALA A 889 27.56 -18.17 14.36
CA ALA A 889 26.49 -19.05 14.86
C ALA A 889 26.78 -20.46 14.33
N GLY A 890 26.89 -21.41 15.25
CA GLY A 890 27.44 -22.74 15.00
C GLY A 890 26.57 -23.67 14.15
N ALA A 891 27.27 -24.53 13.41
CA ALA A 891 26.73 -25.74 12.83
C ALA A 891 27.73 -26.89 13.03
N GLY A 892 27.26 -28.03 13.57
CA GLY A 892 27.97 -29.31 13.49
C GLY A 892 28.02 -30.13 14.77
N ALA A 893 26.95 -30.90 15.05
CA ALA A 893 27.05 -32.13 15.82
C ALA A 893 27.28 -33.31 14.84
N GLY A 894 28.25 -34.17 15.13
CA GLY A 894 28.54 -35.37 14.34
C GLY A 894 29.60 -36.27 14.98
N ALA A 895 29.10 -37.33 15.64
CA ALA A 895 29.74 -38.47 16.29
C ALA A 895 31.17 -38.91 15.86
N GLY A 896 31.94 -39.41 16.83
CA GLY A 896 33.08 -40.29 16.56
C GLY A 896 33.96 -40.57 17.79
N ALA A 897 33.79 -41.75 18.38
CA ALA A 897 34.65 -42.31 19.43
C ALA A 897 36.11 -42.52 18.94
N GLY A 898 37.08 -42.50 19.86
CA GLY A 898 38.40 -43.06 19.57
C GLY A 898 39.53 -42.59 20.47
N ALA A 899 40.08 -43.53 21.24
CA ALA A 899 41.27 -43.40 22.06
C ALA A 899 42.52 -42.96 21.28
N GLY A 900 43.53 -42.42 22.00
CA GLY A 900 44.90 -42.47 21.47
C GLY A 900 45.87 -41.42 22.04
N ALA A 901 46.60 -41.86 23.06
CA ALA A 901 47.95 -41.48 23.46
C ALA A 901 48.85 -40.67 22.49
N GLY A 902 49.78 -39.93 23.12
CA GLY A 902 51.09 -39.59 22.54
C GLY A 902 51.36 -38.09 22.59
N ALA A 903 52.08 -37.61 23.59
CA ALA A 903 53.54 -37.43 23.52
C ALA A 903 53.94 -36.42 22.43
N GLY A 904 54.63 -35.32 22.73
CA GLY A 904 55.28 -34.92 23.97
C GLY A 904 56.30 -33.83 23.63
N ALA A 905 56.93 -33.35 24.70
CA ALA A 905 58.19 -32.61 24.73
C ALA A 905 58.22 -31.27 23.99
N GLY A 906 58.79 -30.21 24.56
CA GLY A 906 59.66 -30.12 25.72
C GLY A 906 60.21 -28.70 25.67
N ALA A 907 60.17 -28.01 26.80
CA ALA A 907 61.37 -27.62 27.56
C ALA A 907 61.46 -26.09 27.50
N GLY A 908 61.71 -25.38 28.57
CA GLY A 908 62.05 -25.81 29.92
C GLY A 908 62.70 -24.64 30.64
N ALA A 909 62.49 -24.64 31.96
CA ALA A 909 63.27 -23.95 32.99
C ALA A 909 63.26 -22.41 32.96
N GLY A 910 63.22 -21.73 34.08
CA GLY A 910 63.29 -22.09 35.50
C GLY A 910 63.15 -20.77 36.25
N ALA A 911 62.31 -20.72 37.27
CA ALA A 911 62.71 -20.92 38.66
C ALA A 911 63.15 -19.61 39.33
N GLY A 912 62.52 -19.29 40.47
CA GLY A 912 63.12 -18.36 41.43
C GLY A 912 62.15 -17.54 42.27
N ALA A 913 61.41 -18.24 43.14
CA ALA A 913 60.98 -17.86 44.50
C ALA A 913 61.20 -16.44 45.06
N GLY A 914 60.23 -15.97 45.85
CA GLY A 914 60.50 -15.03 46.95
C GLY A 914 59.28 -14.27 47.48
N ALA A 915 58.78 -14.71 48.63
CA ALA A 915 57.69 -14.12 49.40
C ALA A 915 57.99 -12.71 49.96
N GLY A 916 56.93 -11.97 50.35
CA GLY A 916 57.07 -10.87 51.31
C GLY A 916 55.95 -9.82 51.24
N ALA A 917 55.14 -9.77 52.30
CA ALA A 917 54.00 -8.88 52.49
C ALA A 917 54.39 -7.43 52.85
N GLY A 918 53.42 -6.51 52.74
CA GLY A 918 53.27 -5.41 53.72
C GLY A 918 53.25 -3.98 53.19
N ALA A 919 52.04 -3.47 52.95
CA ALA A 919 51.50 -2.16 53.31
C ALA A 919 52.27 -0.83 53.03
N ALA A 920 51.57 0.00 52.24
CA ALA A 920 51.29 1.43 52.42
C ALA A 920 52.45 2.46 52.49
N ALA A 921 52.53 3.31 51.46
CA ALA A 921 52.57 4.77 51.55
C ALA A 921 52.64 5.37 50.13
N GLY A 922 52.01 6.53 49.94
CA GLY A 922 51.97 7.23 48.65
C GLY A 922 53.25 7.99 48.31
N ALA A 923 53.37 8.38 47.05
CA ALA A 923 53.95 9.64 46.58
C ALA A 923 53.74 9.75 45.06
N GLU A 924 53.58 10.99 44.64
CA GLU A 924 53.27 11.47 43.30
C GLU A 924 54.41 11.36 42.27
N VAL A 925 53.98 11.15 41.01
CA VAL A 925 54.46 11.72 39.73
C VAL A 925 55.84 11.31 39.22
N SER A 926 55.87 10.42 38.22
CA SER A 926 56.04 10.81 36.80
C SER A 926 56.13 9.60 35.85
N GLY A 927 55.25 9.55 34.85
CA GLY A 927 55.61 9.12 33.49
C GLY A 927 55.61 7.62 33.15
N SER A 928 54.43 7.07 32.86
CA SER A 928 54.28 6.08 31.79
C SER A 928 52.83 6.07 31.30
N THR A 929 52.64 6.59 30.11
CA THR A 929 51.41 6.56 29.33
C THR A 929 51.02 5.11 29.01
N GLY A 930 50.19 4.51 29.85
CA GLY A 930 49.40 3.33 29.52
C GLY A 930 48.01 3.80 29.10
N SER A 931 47.76 3.88 27.79
CA SER A 931 46.43 4.10 27.23
C SER A 931 45.51 2.96 27.67
N GLY A 932 44.56 3.25 28.55
CA GLY A 932 43.43 2.37 28.79
C GLY A 932 42.62 2.29 27.51
N THR A 933 42.71 1.17 26.80
CA THR A 933 41.74 0.79 25.79
C THR A 933 40.40 0.63 26.50
N ALA A 934 39.43 1.50 26.18
CA ALA A 934 38.04 1.29 26.58
C ALA A 934 37.60 -0.08 26.08
N ALA A 935 37.10 -0.94 26.97
CA ALA A 935 36.58 -2.25 26.59
C ALA A 935 35.43 -2.07 25.58
N GLU A 936 35.56 -2.75 24.46
CA GLU A 936 34.65 -2.67 23.32
C GLU A 936 33.37 -3.47 23.61
N VAL A 937 32.20 -2.84 23.49
CA VAL A 937 30.92 -3.47 23.84
C VAL A 937 30.50 -4.44 22.74
N THR A 938 30.35 -5.72 23.08
CA THR A 938 30.00 -6.76 22.11
C THR A 938 28.48 -6.96 21.98
N ALA A 939 28.03 -7.51 20.84
CA ALA A 939 26.63 -7.90 20.65
C ALA A 939 26.14 -8.93 21.70
N GLY A 940 27.05 -9.79 22.19
CA GLY A 940 26.77 -10.73 23.27
C GLY A 940 26.47 -10.04 24.60
N GLU A 941 27.24 -9.00 24.94
CA GLU A 941 27.03 -8.19 26.15
C GLU A 941 25.71 -7.41 26.08
N LEU A 942 25.41 -6.77 24.95
CA LEU A 942 24.14 -6.06 24.74
C LEU A 942 22.94 -7.01 24.84
N ARG A 943 23.05 -8.21 24.24
CA ARG A 943 22.01 -9.24 24.33
C ARG A 943 21.79 -9.69 25.78
N ALA A 944 22.86 -9.98 26.52
CA ALA A 944 22.77 -10.37 27.93
C ALA A 944 22.16 -9.25 28.80
N PHE A 945 22.56 -8.01 28.54
CA PHE A 945 22.03 -6.84 29.23
C PHE A 945 20.51 -6.67 29.00
N LEU A 946 20.06 -6.78 27.75
CA LEU A 946 18.64 -6.72 27.43
C LEU A 946 17.86 -7.90 27.97
N ALA A 947 18.40 -9.12 27.89
CA ALA A 947 17.76 -10.33 28.42
C ALA A 947 17.52 -10.28 29.94
N SER A 948 18.28 -9.46 30.67
CA SER A 948 18.03 -9.24 32.10
C SER A 948 16.87 -8.29 32.42
N ARG A 949 16.39 -7.51 31.44
CA ARG A 949 15.41 -6.42 31.61
C ARG A 949 14.13 -6.60 30.81
N LEU A 950 14.25 -7.17 29.62
CA LEU A 950 13.18 -7.34 28.66
C LEU A 950 12.78 -8.82 28.57
N PRO A 951 11.49 -9.12 28.30
CA PRO A 951 11.08 -10.46 27.89
C PRO A 951 11.92 -10.97 26.72
N ALA A 952 12.19 -12.28 26.67
CA ALA A 952 13.03 -12.88 25.62
C ALA A 952 12.55 -12.55 24.19
N THR A 953 11.24 -12.40 23.99
CA THR A 953 10.61 -12.02 22.71
C THR A 953 10.90 -10.57 22.28
N MET A 954 11.30 -9.70 23.21
CA MET A 954 11.66 -8.31 22.96
C MET A 954 13.17 -8.09 22.85
N VAL A 955 13.98 -9.14 23.05
CA VAL A 955 15.44 -9.06 22.86
C VAL A 955 15.75 -9.19 21.36
N PRO A 956 16.40 -8.19 20.74
CA PRO A 956 16.75 -8.23 19.32
C PRO A 956 17.54 -9.49 18.95
N SER A 957 17.17 -10.07 17.82
CA SER A 957 17.85 -11.23 17.24
C SER A 957 19.22 -10.86 16.66
N LEU A 958 19.39 -9.61 16.23
CA LEU A 958 20.60 -9.08 15.60
C LEU A 958 20.94 -7.70 16.17
N PHE A 959 22.24 -7.42 16.28
CA PHE A 959 22.77 -6.11 16.66
C PHE A 959 23.67 -5.62 15.55
N VAL A 960 23.30 -4.51 14.91
CA VAL A 960 24.02 -3.94 13.76
C VAL A 960 24.71 -2.66 14.22
N PRO A 961 26.05 -2.55 14.14
CA PRO A 961 26.74 -1.31 14.49
C PRO A 961 26.44 -0.23 13.43
N VAL A 962 26.01 0.96 13.87
CA VAL A 962 25.74 2.12 13.00
C VAL A 962 26.29 3.38 13.64
N ARG A 963 27.12 4.15 12.92
CA ARG A 963 27.65 5.44 13.39
C ARG A 963 26.68 6.59 13.13
N ASP A 964 26.19 6.68 11.90
CA ASP A 964 25.28 7.72 11.45
C ASP A 964 23.92 7.15 11.14
N PHE A 965 22.96 7.45 12.01
CA PHE A 965 21.58 7.08 11.78
C PHE A 965 21.02 7.92 10.62
N PRO A 966 20.50 7.28 9.55
CA PRO A 966 19.94 7.97 8.40
C PRO A 966 18.78 8.86 8.83
N ARG A 967 18.66 10.02 8.18
CA ARG A 967 17.66 11.03 8.51
C ARG A 967 16.92 11.48 7.28
N LEU A 968 15.62 11.70 7.44
CA LEU A 968 14.79 12.40 6.49
C LEU A 968 15.25 13.86 6.34
N PRO A 969 14.93 14.55 5.23
CA PRO A 969 15.26 15.97 5.04
C PRO A 969 14.78 16.92 6.14
N ASN A 970 13.75 16.51 6.89
CA ASN A 970 13.21 17.24 8.06
C ASN A 970 13.97 16.95 9.38
N GLY A 971 15.08 16.19 9.33
CA GLY A 971 15.93 15.87 10.47
C GLY A 971 15.45 14.70 11.35
N LYS A 972 14.27 14.13 11.08
CA LYS A 972 13.77 12.92 11.74
C LYS A 972 14.54 11.68 11.27
N LEU A 973 14.59 10.65 12.11
CA LEU A 973 15.19 9.37 11.79
C LEU A 973 14.46 8.70 10.61
N ASP A 974 15.21 8.19 9.65
CA ASP A 974 14.69 7.43 8.52
C ASP A 974 14.91 5.93 8.74
N ARG A 975 13.92 5.25 9.32
CA ARG A 975 14.01 3.81 9.62
C ARG A 975 14.02 2.93 8.37
N ALA A 976 13.47 3.40 7.26
CA ALA A 976 13.45 2.64 6.01
C ALA A 976 14.85 2.55 5.39
N SER A 977 15.65 3.60 5.56
CA SER A 977 17.04 3.66 5.08
C SER A 977 18.05 3.02 6.02
N LEU A 978 17.64 2.34 7.10
CA LEU A 978 18.57 1.61 7.96
C LEU A 978 19.20 0.44 7.16
N PRO A 979 20.51 0.19 7.33
CA PRO A 979 21.22 -0.82 6.55
C PRO A 979 20.64 -2.22 6.77
N SER A 980 20.74 -3.08 5.74
CA SER A 980 20.30 -4.46 5.85
C SER A 980 21.09 -5.20 6.95
N PRO A 981 20.45 -6.05 7.76
CA PRO A 981 21.14 -6.86 8.76
C PRO A 981 21.93 -8.03 8.16
N VAL A 982 21.83 -8.27 6.85
CA VAL A 982 22.64 -9.25 6.11
C VAL A 982 23.80 -8.49 5.46
N ALA A 983 25.03 -9.00 5.61
CA ALA A 983 26.15 -8.47 4.86
C ALA A 983 25.88 -8.68 3.36
N GLU A 984 25.77 -7.60 2.59
CA GLU A 984 25.82 -7.71 1.13
C GLU A 984 27.17 -8.34 0.76
N GLU A 985 27.13 -9.52 0.15
CA GLU A 985 28.27 -9.97 -0.65
C GLU A 985 28.50 -8.89 -1.71
N ALA A 986 29.69 -8.30 -1.72
CA ALA A 986 30.08 -7.33 -2.72
C ALA A 986 29.74 -7.91 -4.11
N PRO A 987 29.03 -7.17 -4.99
CA PRO A 987 28.66 -7.69 -6.29
C PRO A 987 29.93 -8.15 -7.01
N ALA A 988 29.89 -9.40 -7.50
CA ALA A 988 30.94 -9.93 -8.35
C ALA A 988 31.18 -8.96 -9.52
N ALA A 989 32.45 -8.82 -9.93
CA ALA A 989 32.81 -7.95 -11.04
C ALA A 989 31.88 -8.19 -12.25
N PRO A 990 31.37 -7.13 -12.90
CA PRO A 990 30.35 -7.26 -13.94
C PRO A 990 30.84 -8.17 -15.06
N ALA A 991 30.00 -9.13 -15.46
CA ALA A 991 30.27 -9.99 -16.61
C ALA A 991 30.30 -9.13 -17.88
N GLY A 992 31.34 -9.29 -18.69
CA GLY A 992 31.43 -8.67 -20.02
C GLY A 992 30.66 -9.48 -21.07
N PRO A 993 30.36 -8.89 -22.25
CA PRO A 993 29.66 -9.57 -23.33
C PRO A 993 30.41 -10.83 -23.77
N VAL A 994 29.68 -11.92 -24.02
CA VAL A 994 30.23 -13.24 -24.41
C VAL A 994 29.73 -13.75 -25.75
N THR A 995 28.72 -13.11 -26.36
CA THR A 995 28.28 -13.37 -27.74
C THR A 995 28.49 -12.15 -28.63
N ALA A 996 28.57 -12.36 -29.96
CA ALA A 996 28.72 -11.27 -30.93
C ALA A 996 27.53 -10.29 -30.89
N SER A 997 26.33 -10.79 -30.61
CA SER A 997 25.12 -9.97 -30.43
C SER A 997 25.19 -9.15 -29.15
N GLU A 998 25.67 -9.74 -28.04
CA GLU A 998 25.92 -9.00 -26.79
C GLU A 998 27.00 -7.93 -26.98
N GLU A 999 28.10 -8.22 -27.68
CA GLU A 999 29.16 -7.24 -27.99
C GLU A 999 28.60 -6.06 -28.79
N LEU A 1000 27.83 -6.33 -29.85
CA LEU A 1000 27.22 -5.30 -30.68
C LEU A 1000 26.25 -4.41 -29.89
N VAL A 1001 25.33 -5.03 -29.15
CA VAL A 1001 24.33 -4.29 -28.35
C VAL A 1001 25.02 -3.48 -27.26
N HIS A 1002 26.05 -4.04 -26.61
CA HIS A 1002 26.84 -3.36 -25.59
C HIS A 1002 27.58 -2.13 -26.12
N GLU A 1003 28.22 -2.24 -27.28
CA GLU A 1003 28.93 -1.14 -27.94
C GLU A 1003 27.96 -0.01 -28.30
N ILE A 1004 26.83 -0.34 -28.93
CA ILE A 1004 25.79 0.62 -29.28
C ILE A 1004 25.24 1.33 -28.03
N TRP A 1005 25.01 0.60 -26.92
CA TRP A 1005 24.59 1.21 -25.66
C TRP A 1005 25.64 2.18 -25.11
N CYS A 1006 26.91 1.78 -25.05
CA CYS A 1006 27.99 2.63 -24.54
C CYS A 1006 28.12 3.92 -25.36
N GLU A 1007 28.00 3.82 -26.68
CA GLU A 1007 28.03 4.98 -27.58
C GLU A 1007 26.83 5.90 -27.39
N VAL A 1008 25.62 5.35 -27.37
CA VAL A 1008 24.39 6.16 -27.29
C VAL A 1008 24.24 6.82 -25.92
N LEU A 1009 24.66 6.14 -24.85
CA LEU A 1009 24.63 6.67 -23.47
C LEU A 1009 25.84 7.55 -23.15
N GLY A 1010 26.88 7.55 -24.00
CA GLY A 1010 28.11 8.29 -23.78
C GLY A 1010 28.87 7.85 -22.53
N ARG A 1011 28.73 6.58 -22.13
CA ARG A 1011 29.25 6.04 -20.87
C ARG A 1011 29.88 4.67 -21.08
N ASN A 1012 31.08 4.49 -20.52
CA ASN A 1012 31.79 3.20 -20.49
C ASN A 1012 31.52 2.46 -19.18
N GLY A 1013 31.67 1.13 -19.19
CA GLY A 1013 31.56 0.29 -17.98
C GLY A 1013 30.13 -0.08 -17.58
N ILE A 1014 29.23 -0.15 -18.56
CA ILE A 1014 27.88 -0.71 -18.38
C ILE A 1014 28.00 -2.25 -18.31
N GLY A 1015 27.39 -2.87 -17.32
CA GLY A 1015 27.27 -4.33 -17.22
C GLY A 1015 26.24 -4.89 -18.20
N ILE A 1016 26.41 -6.12 -18.67
CA ILE A 1016 25.49 -6.71 -19.66
C ILE A 1016 24.09 -7.02 -19.12
N ASP A 1017 23.98 -7.11 -17.79
CA ASP A 1017 22.73 -7.32 -17.05
C ASP A 1017 22.25 -6.00 -16.37
N ASP A 1018 22.95 -4.87 -16.60
CA ASP A 1018 22.51 -3.57 -16.11
C ASP A 1018 21.24 -3.14 -16.84
N ASP A 1019 20.31 -2.53 -16.11
CA ASP A 1019 19.09 -1.97 -16.68
C ASP A 1019 19.41 -0.68 -17.48
N PHE A 1020 18.97 -0.63 -18.75
CA PHE A 1020 19.16 0.51 -19.67
C PHE A 1020 18.78 1.84 -19.06
N PHE A 1021 17.70 1.85 -18.28
CA PHE A 1021 17.11 3.04 -17.71
C PHE A 1021 17.85 3.51 -16.47
N ASP A 1022 18.41 2.59 -15.68
CA ASP A 1022 19.19 2.89 -14.47
C ASP A 1022 20.56 3.46 -14.81
N VAL A 1023 21.14 3.05 -15.94
CA VAL A 1023 22.43 3.59 -16.42
C VAL A 1023 22.30 4.94 -17.16
N GLY A 1024 21.11 5.54 -17.17
CA GLY A 1024 20.86 6.87 -17.72
C GLY A 1024 20.14 6.90 -19.07
N GLY A 1025 19.71 5.74 -19.59
CA GLY A 1025 18.90 5.66 -20.81
C GLY A 1025 17.54 6.35 -20.64
N HIS A 1026 16.89 6.68 -21.74
CA HIS A 1026 15.51 7.18 -21.77
C HIS A 1026 14.87 6.86 -23.12
N SER A 1027 13.55 7.04 -23.28
CA SER A 1027 12.82 6.63 -24.49
C SER A 1027 13.47 7.10 -25.79
N LEU A 1028 13.91 8.36 -25.84
CA LEU A 1028 14.60 8.93 -27.01
C LEU A 1028 15.94 8.21 -27.30
N LEU A 1029 16.74 7.89 -26.28
CA LEU A 1029 17.98 7.12 -26.48
C LEU A 1029 17.68 5.68 -26.86
N GLY A 1030 16.60 5.11 -26.32
CA GLY A 1030 16.15 3.77 -26.67
C GLY A 1030 15.79 3.64 -28.15
N THR A 1031 15.11 4.64 -28.73
CA THR A 1031 14.86 4.69 -30.18
C THR A 1031 16.15 4.71 -30.99
N LYS A 1032 17.18 5.47 -30.54
CA LYS A 1032 18.49 5.48 -31.21
C LYS A 1032 19.19 4.14 -31.12
N VAL A 1033 19.16 3.49 -29.95
CA VAL A 1033 19.72 2.15 -29.76
C VAL A 1033 19.09 1.16 -30.74
N VAL A 1034 17.76 1.08 -30.78
CA VAL A 1034 17.06 0.16 -31.68
C VAL A 1034 17.35 0.50 -33.15
N ALA A 1035 17.30 1.77 -33.53
CA ALA A 1035 17.62 2.20 -34.89
C ALA A 1035 19.04 1.81 -35.33
N ARG A 1036 20.03 1.97 -34.45
CA ARG A 1036 21.43 1.58 -34.70
C ARG A 1036 21.57 0.07 -34.84
N ILE A 1037 20.90 -0.69 -33.99
CA ILE A 1037 20.91 -2.17 -34.07
C ILE A 1037 20.30 -2.61 -35.41
N CYS A 1038 19.12 -2.11 -35.77
CA CYS A 1038 18.47 -2.42 -37.04
C CYS A 1038 19.39 -2.07 -38.23
N SER A 1039 20.05 -0.91 -38.20
CA SER A 1039 20.98 -0.49 -39.26
C SER A 1039 22.26 -1.32 -39.30
N ALA A 1040 22.78 -1.77 -38.16
CA ALA A 1040 24.02 -2.54 -38.08
C ALA A 1040 23.85 -3.98 -38.56
N VAL A 1041 22.67 -4.56 -38.34
CA VAL A 1041 22.40 -5.99 -38.56
C VAL A 1041 21.48 -6.24 -39.75
N GLY A 1042 20.71 -5.25 -40.20
CA GLY A 1042 19.76 -5.39 -41.31
C GLY A 1042 18.47 -6.13 -40.94
N ILE A 1043 18.04 -6.04 -39.68
CA ILE A 1043 16.80 -6.63 -39.17
C ILE A 1043 15.77 -5.56 -38.79
N ASP A 1044 14.50 -5.94 -38.72
CA ASP A 1044 13.44 -5.11 -38.16
C ASP A 1044 13.18 -5.49 -36.70
N LEU A 1045 13.83 -4.79 -35.77
CA LEU A 1045 13.70 -5.02 -34.33
C LEU A 1045 12.55 -4.15 -33.78
N PRO A 1046 11.53 -4.73 -33.13
CA PRO A 1046 10.44 -3.94 -32.59
C PRO A 1046 10.94 -3.10 -31.41
N LEU A 1047 10.49 -1.83 -31.36
CA LEU A 1047 10.96 -0.87 -30.36
C LEU A 1047 10.69 -1.33 -28.91
N ASN A 1048 9.60 -2.08 -28.69
CA ASN A 1048 9.23 -2.63 -27.38
C ASN A 1048 10.27 -3.61 -26.82
N ALA A 1049 11.11 -4.25 -27.65
CA ALA A 1049 12.07 -5.25 -27.23
C ALA A 1049 13.02 -4.72 -26.15
N LEU A 1050 13.52 -3.49 -26.31
CA LEU A 1050 14.38 -2.84 -25.32
C LEU A 1050 13.64 -2.58 -23.99
N PHE A 1051 12.35 -2.25 -24.03
CA PHE A 1051 11.57 -1.91 -22.84
C PHE A 1051 11.13 -3.14 -22.04
N THR A 1052 10.97 -4.27 -22.71
CA THR A 1052 10.65 -5.55 -22.08
C THR A 1052 11.91 -6.22 -21.51
N THR A 1053 13.02 -6.21 -22.25
CA THR A 1053 14.24 -6.95 -21.87
C THR A 1053 15.19 -6.16 -20.99
N ARG A 1054 15.21 -4.83 -21.17
CA ARG A 1054 15.92 -3.80 -20.38
C ARG A 1054 17.41 -3.98 -20.14
N SER A 1055 18.04 -5.03 -20.68
CA SER A 1055 19.45 -5.35 -20.49
C SER A 1055 20.10 -5.60 -21.85
N VAL A 1056 21.42 -5.45 -21.92
CA VAL A 1056 22.19 -5.80 -23.14
C VAL A 1056 21.97 -7.27 -23.49
N ARG A 1057 22.04 -8.17 -22.49
CA ARG A 1057 21.82 -9.61 -22.70
C ARG A 1057 20.41 -9.89 -23.22
N GLY A 1058 19.41 -9.35 -22.54
CA GLY A 1058 18.02 -9.60 -22.93
C GLY A 1058 17.73 -9.08 -24.34
N LEU A 1059 18.24 -7.91 -24.71
CA LEU A 1059 18.05 -7.34 -26.04
C LEU A 1059 18.82 -8.12 -27.11
N ALA A 1060 20.03 -8.59 -26.81
CA ALA A 1060 20.83 -9.41 -27.71
C ALA A 1060 20.14 -10.73 -28.07
N LEU A 1061 19.42 -11.36 -27.13
CA LEU A 1061 18.61 -12.55 -27.41
C LEU A 1061 17.50 -12.27 -28.44
N VAL A 1062 16.82 -11.12 -28.34
CA VAL A 1062 15.77 -10.74 -29.30
C VAL A 1062 16.39 -10.46 -30.68
N VAL A 1063 17.56 -9.83 -30.72
CA VAL A 1063 18.31 -9.63 -31.97
C VAL A 1063 18.64 -10.97 -32.64
N GLU A 1064 19.06 -11.98 -31.88
CA GLU A 1064 19.34 -13.32 -32.39
C GLU A 1064 18.07 -14.01 -32.92
N GLU A 1065 16.94 -13.88 -32.24
CA GLU A 1065 15.65 -14.40 -32.70
C GLU A 1065 15.19 -13.74 -34.01
N CYS A 1066 15.30 -12.42 -34.12
CA CYS A 1066 14.97 -11.67 -35.33
C CYS A 1066 15.90 -12.03 -36.50
N LEU A 1067 17.20 -12.19 -36.23
CA LEU A 1067 18.18 -12.65 -37.21
C LEU A 1067 17.83 -14.04 -37.75
N ALA A 1068 17.48 -14.98 -36.88
CA ALA A 1068 17.08 -16.33 -37.29
C ALA A 1068 15.82 -16.30 -38.19
N ALA A 1069 14.81 -15.50 -37.81
CA ALA A 1069 13.59 -15.37 -38.58
C ALA A 1069 13.81 -14.74 -39.97
N GLU A 1070 14.70 -13.75 -40.08
CA GLU A 1070 15.02 -13.11 -41.36
C GLU A 1070 15.86 -14.03 -42.26
N ILE A 1071 16.77 -14.83 -41.69
CA ILE A 1071 17.49 -15.88 -42.42
C ILE A 1071 16.51 -16.91 -42.99
N ASP A 1072 15.54 -17.37 -42.19
CA ASP A 1072 14.52 -18.32 -42.64
C ASP A 1072 13.68 -17.73 -43.79
N ARG A 1073 13.25 -16.46 -43.67
CA ARG A 1073 12.51 -15.76 -44.74
C ARG A 1073 13.34 -15.66 -46.03
N LEU A 1074 14.61 -15.29 -45.95
CA LEU A 1074 15.49 -15.20 -47.12
C LEU A 1074 15.72 -16.57 -47.76
N THR A 1075 15.82 -17.65 -46.96
CA THR A 1075 15.92 -19.01 -47.52
C THR A 1075 14.62 -19.46 -48.18
N ASP A 1076 13.46 -19.06 -47.69
CA ASP A 1076 12.16 -19.35 -48.31
C ASP A 1076 11.97 -18.55 -49.61
N GLU A 1077 12.32 -17.26 -49.63
CA GLU A 1077 12.29 -16.43 -50.85
C GLU A 1077 13.29 -16.92 -51.90
N GLU A 1078 14.48 -17.38 -51.49
CA GLU A 1078 15.44 -18.01 -52.42
C GLU A 1078 14.94 -19.37 -52.92
N ALA A 1079 14.26 -20.16 -52.09
CA ALA A 1079 13.63 -21.40 -52.51
C ALA A 1079 12.48 -21.15 -53.50
N GLU A 1080 11.65 -20.14 -53.28
CA GLU A 1080 10.60 -19.71 -54.23
C GLU A 1080 11.19 -19.15 -55.53
N ARG A 1081 12.28 -18.38 -55.45
CA ARG A 1081 12.99 -17.87 -56.63
C ARG A 1081 13.61 -19.00 -57.45
N ILE A 1082 14.24 -19.99 -56.81
CA ILE A 1082 14.80 -21.18 -57.47
C ILE A 1082 13.69 -22.04 -58.06
N ALA A 1083 12.55 -22.20 -57.38
CA ALA A 1083 11.38 -22.90 -57.93
C ALA A 1083 10.78 -22.17 -59.14
N GLY A 1084 10.74 -20.84 -59.11
CA GLY A 1084 10.29 -20.00 -60.23
C GLY A 1084 11.25 -19.94 -61.42
N GLU A 1085 12.55 -20.18 -61.21
CA GLU A 1085 13.55 -20.35 -62.27
C GLU A 1085 13.51 -21.76 -62.88
N TYR A 1086 13.25 -22.80 -62.07
CA TYR A 1086 13.05 -24.17 -62.55
C TYR A 1086 11.80 -24.34 -63.42
N ASP A 1087 10.74 -23.56 -63.19
CA ASP A 1087 9.50 -23.58 -64.00
C ASP A 1087 9.64 -22.81 -65.33
N ARG A 1088 10.77 -22.11 -65.56
CA ARG A 1088 11.04 -21.40 -66.83
C ARG A 1088 11.91 -22.20 -67.80
N ASP A 1089 12.69 -23.17 -67.33
CA ASP A 1089 13.64 -23.93 -68.17
C ASP A 1089 13.05 -25.21 -68.81
N ASP A 1090 11.80 -25.60 -68.48
CA ASP A 1090 11.12 -26.75 -69.10
C ASP A 1090 10.35 -26.40 -70.40
N SER A 1091 10.61 -25.21 -70.97
CA SER A 1091 10.03 -24.79 -72.26
C SER A 1091 11.03 -24.70 -73.42
N ALA A 1092 12.28 -25.14 -73.23
CA ALA A 1092 13.26 -25.20 -74.30
C ALA A 1092 14.29 -26.33 -74.12
N VAL A 1093 13.90 -27.58 -74.42
CA VAL A 1093 14.59 -28.55 -75.31
C VAL A 1093 13.93 -29.94 -75.17
N ASN A 1094 13.30 -30.37 -76.29
CA ASN A 1094 12.68 -31.66 -76.64
C ASN A 1094 11.32 -32.04 -76.05
#